data_AF-A0A496TXX5-F1
#
_entry.id   AF-A0A496TXX5-F1
#
_cell.length_a   1.000
_cell.length_b   1.000
_cell.length_c   1.000
_cell.angle_alpha   90.00
_cell.angle_beta   90.00
_cell.angle_gamma   90.00
#
_symmetry.space_group_name_H-M   'P 1'
#
loop_
_entity.id
_entity.type
_entity.pdbx_description
1 polymer ?
#
loop_
_entity_poly.entity_id
_entity_poly.type
_entity_poly.pdbx_seq_one_letter_code
_entity_poly.pdbx_strand_id
1 'polypeptide(L)'
;MKVFKYLFILIIFISYSCYSQVRIQEGARDFFHIYSGRIAKKGNLDFKFSTSYSSVRENSIKDTTIFLKGNSIISDLRWNLRYGFKNNMELFLSGVSFMDKNGETYKYGAGDTKFGLRAGFPRDDSEFNAAVEGYYLIPTGFNEGHRLMRSFTSEKGGWGTNLYMDFTWRKASIKVNGGYFHNLSGNVEQIAESDSIFWYRMLDQYQGISKRGKIISSDQFHFGIGADLSLFKNIRLFGEYNSNRILAKEGESKSVGVASFGITLVNKPRFALKLGVSLGMGKNLPGFGSFIDLKFNSVFGRRRRRGSPVPVIEAREPVILSGRKPFFVREGVVFSQLRQPIRDTVFLIDGSPSMIGRGLLENKRGEDVLRNTVDFIISIVDSAKIGSNISVITFSDKVNSLTWREINEFKKEDLKNSIRDIPDEVTANTTVLEENKDKNIVVEDIVGGLKKAYRELESFKRSDYNRIHIQRIIMFTDGIMESPPRSIERDLMNIIRRFNVNRDDFRFIYLVHTNPRGDEKLSDELISFVEKEDGKVFRKIEITNRNQISVGSLQFNNIDQQGIFKYLSQITKIAVLGFNTKGKAPIGEQLTESFKEVFDYNEYFVLSKQKDVKRVLEMEGLKPDSKIDLKTAQRLGQKLGVDYVVVGEIVQFKQERDKGFYIPYLIGLPKTSVNISVSVNLIDVKDGFLSFVDVVSASNSMSRGISFFPADREGKNEYLSAIERQELYKGLLQKWANELRSIMFEDVSVLRQ
;
A
#
# COMPACT_ATOMS: atom_id res chain seq x y z
N MET A 1 -6.09 54.01 5.38
CA MET A 1 -6.01 53.99 3.91
C MET A 1 -4.57 54.01 3.36
N LYS A 2 -3.68 54.93 3.78
CA LYS A 2 -2.28 54.99 3.29
C LYS A 2 -1.46 53.71 3.54
N VAL A 3 -1.57 53.10 4.72
CA VAL A 3 -0.89 51.83 5.07
C VAL A 3 -1.30 50.66 4.15
N PHE A 4 -2.58 50.63 3.75
CA PHE A 4 -3.10 49.58 2.88
C PHE A 4 -2.53 49.66 1.45
N LYS A 5 -2.29 50.89 0.96
CA LYS A 5 -1.71 51.14 -0.37
C LYS A 5 -0.24 50.68 -0.45
N TYR A 6 0.55 50.92 0.60
CA TYR A 6 1.95 50.47 0.67
C TYR A 6 2.08 48.96 0.86
N LEU A 7 1.21 48.36 1.67
CA LEU A 7 1.17 46.90 1.85
C LEU A 7 0.82 46.18 0.54
N PHE A 8 -0.13 46.73 -0.23
CA PHE A 8 -0.53 46.17 -1.52
C PHE A 8 0.59 46.23 -2.57
N ILE A 9 1.32 47.35 -2.65
CA ILE A 9 2.47 47.51 -3.55
C ILE A 9 3.61 46.55 -3.17
N LEU A 10 3.89 46.38 -1.88
CA LEU A 10 4.91 45.45 -1.39
C LEU A 10 4.57 43.98 -1.72
N ILE A 11 3.30 43.59 -1.59
CA ILE A 11 2.82 42.25 -1.94
C ILE A 11 3.01 41.99 -3.45
N ILE A 12 2.68 42.95 -4.31
CA ILE A 12 2.90 42.84 -5.77
C ILE A 12 4.39 42.66 -6.09
N PHE A 13 5.27 43.42 -5.43
CA PHE A 13 6.71 43.38 -5.69
C PHE A 13 7.36 42.05 -5.28
N ILE A 14 6.95 41.49 -4.12
CA ILE A 14 7.41 40.17 -3.64
C ILE A 14 6.87 39.04 -4.53
N SER A 15 5.67 39.20 -5.09
CA SER A 15 5.08 38.22 -6.01
C SER A 15 5.85 38.12 -7.34
N TYR A 16 6.42 39.23 -7.82
CA TYR A 16 7.13 39.26 -9.10
C TYR A 16 8.55 38.65 -9.05
N SER A 17 9.14 38.55 -7.85
CA SER A 17 10.57 38.23 -7.67
C SER A 17 10.88 36.76 -7.32
N CYS A 18 9.88 35.86 -7.27
CA CYS A 18 10.05 34.48 -6.78
C CYS A 18 9.61 33.36 -7.75
N TYR A 19 9.71 33.60 -9.07
CA TYR A 19 9.13 32.77 -10.15
C TYR A 19 9.70 31.34 -10.37
N SER A 20 10.45 30.74 -9.43
CA SER A 20 11.05 29.41 -9.64
C SER A 20 10.26 28.28 -8.95
N GLN A 21 9.59 27.47 -9.78
CA GLN A 21 9.02 26.13 -9.54
C GLN A 21 8.57 25.81 -8.10
N VAL A 22 7.31 26.14 -7.82
CA VAL A 22 6.60 25.72 -6.61
C VAL A 22 6.17 24.26 -6.75
N ARG A 23 6.85 23.35 -6.04
CA ARG A 23 6.29 22.03 -5.73
C ARG A 23 5.77 22.05 -4.29
N ILE A 24 4.53 21.56 -4.14
CA ILE A 24 3.84 21.08 -2.92
C ILE A 24 2.81 22.05 -2.34
N GLN A 25 1.55 21.61 -2.20
CA GLN A 25 0.65 22.09 -1.13
C GLN A 25 -0.68 21.32 -0.94
N GLU A 26 -0.80 20.01 -1.21
CA GLU A 26 -2.12 19.36 -1.23
C GLU A 26 -2.78 19.07 0.15
N GLY A 27 -2.04 19.07 1.28
CA GLY A 27 -2.56 18.55 2.56
C GLY A 27 -3.09 19.56 3.61
N ALA A 28 -2.48 20.72 3.77
CA ALA A 28 -2.80 21.72 4.84
C ALA A 28 -3.78 22.83 4.42
N ARG A 29 -4.59 22.60 3.40
CA ARG A 29 -5.56 23.60 2.89
C ARG A 29 -6.70 23.76 3.93
N ASP A 30 -7.12 24.99 4.27
CA ASP A 30 -8.32 25.30 5.11
C ASP A 30 -8.29 25.06 6.63
N PHE A 31 -7.13 24.93 7.26
CA PHE A 31 -7.03 24.79 8.72
C PHE A 31 -7.15 26.09 9.52
N PHE A 32 -7.37 27.21 8.86
CA PHE A 32 -7.28 28.53 9.48
C PHE A 32 -8.65 28.97 9.98
N HIS A 33 -8.68 29.80 11.03
CA HIS A 33 -9.83 30.68 11.26
C HIS A 33 -10.02 31.62 10.04
N ILE A 34 -8.95 31.80 9.27
CA ILE A 34 -8.91 32.48 7.97
C ILE A 34 -8.98 31.45 6.83
N TYR A 35 -10.19 31.09 6.40
CA TYR A 35 -10.45 30.23 5.24
C TYR A 35 -9.53 30.49 4.03
N SER A 36 -9.15 29.41 3.34
CA SER A 36 -8.31 29.50 2.15
C SER A 36 -9.14 29.97 0.95
N GLY A 37 -8.52 30.72 0.04
CA GLY A 37 -9.05 31.02 -1.30
C GLY A 37 -9.16 29.80 -2.22
N ARG A 38 -8.71 28.62 -1.76
CA ARG A 38 -8.84 27.35 -2.49
C ARG A 38 -10.17 26.66 -2.21
N ILE A 39 -10.69 26.04 -3.26
CA ILE A 39 -11.91 25.24 -3.21
C ILE A 39 -11.60 23.74 -3.28
N ALA A 40 -12.56 22.91 -2.85
CA ALA A 40 -12.57 21.48 -3.00
C ALA A 40 -12.50 21.10 -4.48
N LYS A 41 -11.69 20.09 -4.81
CA LYS A 41 -11.55 19.63 -6.19
C LYS A 41 -12.86 19.02 -6.68
N LYS A 42 -13.10 19.11 -8.00
CA LYS A 42 -14.28 18.50 -8.63
C LYS A 42 -14.38 17.00 -8.28
N GLY A 43 -15.55 16.60 -7.80
CA GLY A 43 -15.87 15.24 -7.39
C GLY A 43 -15.30 14.81 -6.04
N ASN A 44 -14.71 15.73 -5.27
CA ASN A 44 -14.18 15.43 -3.94
C ASN A 44 -15.10 15.99 -2.85
N LEU A 45 -15.33 15.15 -1.84
CA LEU A 45 -15.90 15.54 -0.56
C LEU A 45 -14.78 15.75 0.47
N ASP A 46 -14.65 16.97 0.97
CA ASP A 46 -13.74 17.31 2.05
C ASP A 46 -14.54 17.47 3.36
N PHE A 47 -13.97 16.99 4.47
CA PHE A 47 -14.58 17.09 5.79
C PHE A 47 -13.59 17.70 6.78
N LYS A 48 -14.03 18.70 7.53
CA LYS A 48 -13.27 19.35 8.61
C LYS A 48 -14.05 19.24 9.92
N PHE A 49 -13.32 18.92 10.97
CA PHE A 49 -13.77 18.93 12.35
C PHE A 49 -12.87 19.87 13.13
N SER A 50 -13.44 20.68 14.02
CA SER A 50 -12.70 21.65 14.81
C SER A 50 -13.33 21.69 16.19
N THR A 51 -12.50 21.63 17.22
CA THR A 51 -12.94 21.85 18.59
C THR A 51 -12.11 22.96 19.18
N SER A 52 -12.75 23.91 19.84
CA SER A 52 -12.07 24.94 20.59
C SER A 52 -12.55 24.96 22.03
N TYR A 53 -11.66 25.41 22.90
CA TYR A 53 -11.88 25.60 24.32
C TYR A 53 -11.42 27.00 24.67
N SER A 54 -12.26 27.81 25.29
CA SER A 54 -11.93 29.17 25.70
C SER A 54 -12.41 29.42 27.11
N SER A 55 -11.62 30.15 27.88
CA SER A 55 -11.92 30.50 29.26
C SER A 55 -12.01 32.01 29.41
N VAL A 56 -12.99 32.46 30.18
CA VAL A 56 -13.15 33.85 30.58
C VAL A 56 -12.74 33.96 32.05
N ARG A 57 -11.68 34.71 32.33
CA ARG A 57 -11.22 34.95 33.71
C ARG A 57 -11.82 36.25 34.25
N GLU A 58 -12.26 36.18 35.51
CA GLU A 58 -13.01 37.20 36.24
C GLU A 58 -12.34 38.59 36.25
N ASN A 59 -11.00 38.65 36.33
CA ASN A 59 -10.26 39.92 36.40
C ASN A 59 -10.32 40.81 35.14
N SER A 60 -10.90 40.30 34.04
CA SER A 60 -10.98 41.03 32.76
C SER A 60 -12.24 41.89 32.61
N ILE A 61 -13.24 41.71 33.48
CA ILE A 61 -14.53 42.40 33.40
C ILE A 61 -14.69 43.23 34.69
N LYS A 62 -14.35 44.52 34.62
CA LYS A 62 -14.41 45.45 35.77
C LYS A 62 -15.82 45.78 36.24
N ASP A 63 -16.84 45.28 35.55
CA ASP A 63 -18.22 45.71 35.73
C ASP A 63 -19.08 44.48 36.02
N THR A 64 -19.95 44.58 37.02
CA THR A 64 -20.70 43.48 37.66
C THR A 64 -21.82 42.92 36.78
N THR A 65 -21.56 42.61 35.51
CA THR A 65 -22.43 41.72 34.74
C THR A 65 -22.49 40.37 35.45
N ILE A 66 -23.59 40.16 36.17
CA ILE A 66 -23.89 39.02 37.06
C ILE A 66 -23.64 37.66 36.37
N PHE A 67 -23.62 37.64 35.03
CA PHE A 67 -23.53 36.46 34.17
C PHE A 67 -22.17 35.76 34.13
N LEU A 68 -21.09 36.38 34.62
CA LEU A 68 -19.73 35.79 34.55
C LEU A 68 -18.99 35.88 35.89
N LYS A 69 -19.72 35.92 37.01
CA LYS A 69 -19.14 35.70 38.34
C LYS A 69 -18.73 34.22 38.45
N GLY A 70 -17.51 33.93 38.02
CA GLY A 70 -16.94 32.58 38.01
C GLY A 70 -16.22 32.25 36.70
N ASN A 71 -15.33 31.26 36.75
CA ASN A 71 -14.61 30.76 35.58
C ASN A 71 -15.59 30.18 34.55
N SER A 72 -16.06 31.01 33.61
CA SER A 72 -16.88 30.54 32.49
C SER A 72 -15.99 29.91 31.44
N ILE A 73 -16.41 28.74 30.98
CA ILE A 73 -15.73 27.94 29.98
C ILE A 73 -16.68 27.76 28.81
N ILE A 74 -16.20 28.05 27.61
CA ILE A 74 -16.89 27.77 26.36
C ILE A 74 -16.06 26.76 25.60
N SER A 75 -16.65 25.63 25.24
CA SER A 75 -16.10 24.81 24.18
C SER A 75 -17.07 24.69 23.02
N ASP A 76 -16.53 24.59 21.82
CA ASP A 76 -17.32 24.35 20.62
C ASP A 76 -16.80 23.13 19.85
N LEU A 77 -17.70 22.60 19.03
CA LEU A 77 -17.48 21.49 18.14
C LEU A 77 -18.04 21.84 16.76
N ARG A 78 -17.17 22.31 15.88
CA ARG A 78 -17.52 22.73 14.53
C ARG A 78 -17.27 21.60 13.55
N TRP A 79 -18.19 21.42 12.63
CA TRP A 79 -18.03 20.52 11.50
C TRP A 79 -18.28 21.29 10.20
N ASN A 80 -17.59 20.92 9.14
CA ASN A 80 -17.71 21.54 7.83
C ASN A 80 -17.53 20.48 6.74
N LEU A 81 -18.54 20.35 5.89
CA LEU A 81 -18.60 19.47 4.75
C LEU A 81 -18.54 20.32 3.47
N ARG A 82 -17.61 20.00 2.56
CA ARG A 82 -17.42 20.74 1.31
C ARG A 82 -17.41 19.78 0.14
N TYR A 83 -18.16 20.09 -0.89
CA TYR A 83 -18.26 19.29 -2.11
C TYR A 83 -17.95 20.14 -3.34
N GLY A 84 -16.83 19.84 -4.00
CA GLY A 84 -16.48 20.47 -5.28
C GLY A 84 -17.28 19.83 -6.40
N PHE A 85 -18.26 20.53 -6.98
CA PHE A 85 -19.06 20.00 -8.09
C PHE A 85 -18.56 20.49 -9.46
N LYS A 86 -17.82 21.61 -9.48
CA LYS A 86 -17.05 22.09 -10.65
C LYS A 86 -15.62 22.40 -10.24
N ASN A 87 -14.75 22.58 -11.23
CA ASN A 87 -13.34 22.90 -11.00
C ASN A 87 -13.15 24.23 -10.28
N ASN A 88 -14.13 25.13 -10.35
CA ASN A 88 -14.14 26.48 -9.80
C ASN A 88 -15.34 26.75 -8.86
N MET A 89 -16.12 25.73 -8.48
CA MET A 89 -17.27 25.90 -7.59
C MET A 89 -17.42 24.74 -6.60
N GLU A 90 -17.75 25.08 -5.36
CA GLU A 90 -18.09 24.13 -4.31
C GLU A 90 -19.37 24.52 -3.57
N LEU A 91 -20.10 23.52 -3.12
CA LEU A 91 -21.14 23.67 -2.10
C LEU A 91 -20.54 23.33 -0.74
N PHE A 92 -21.00 23.99 0.31
CA PHE A 92 -20.60 23.63 1.65
C PHE A 92 -21.76 23.73 2.65
N LEU A 93 -21.65 22.90 3.68
CA LEU A 93 -22.55 22.84 4.81
C LEU A 93 -21.70 22.76 6.07
N SER A 94 -21.95 23.63 7.04
CA SER A 94 -21.23 23.64 8.30
C SER A 94 -22.16 23.90 9.46
N GLY A 95 -21.82 23.36 10.62
CA GLY A 95 -22.54 23.60 11.86
C GLY A 95 -21.58 23.60 13.04
N VAL A 96 -22.13 23.95 14.20
CA VAL A 96 -21.40 24.00 15.46
C VAL A 96 -22.28 23.42 16.55
N SER A 97 -21.68 22.70 17.49
CA SER A 97 -22.30 22.38 18.78
C SER A 97 -21.50 23.06 19.88
N PHE A 98 -22.17 23.51 20.91
CA PHE A 98 -21.55 24.19 22.03
C PHE A 98 -21.67 23.37 23.31
N MET A 99 -20.69 23.54 24.18
CA MET A 99 -20.78 23.23 25.60
C MET A 99 -20.38 24.48 26.38
N ASP A 100 -21.32 25.00 27.16
CA ASP A 100 -21.17 26.18 28.00
C ASP A 100 -21.16 25.74 29.46
N LYS A 101 -20.09 26.06 30.19
CA LYS A 101 -20.02 25.88 31.63
C LYS A 101 -19.90 27.24 32.29
N ASN A 102 -20.80 27.51 33.23
CA ASN A 102 -20.77 28.70 34.07
C ASN A 102 -20.93 28.31 35.53
N GLY A 103 -19.83 28.35 36.29
CA GLY A 103 -19.78 27.79 37.65
C GLY A 103 -20.10 26.29 37.65
N GLU A 104 -21.17 25.91 38.34
CA GLU A 104 -21.66 24.52 38.44
C GLU A 104 -22.69 24.16 37.37
N THR A 105 -23.14 25.13 36.58
CA THR A 105 -24.14 24.91 35.52
C THR A 105 -23.49 24.55 34.18
N TYR A 106 -24.09 23.60 33.46
CA TYR A 106 -23.63 23.14 32.16
C TYR A 106 -24.77 23.15 31.15
N LYS A 107 -24.49 23.62 29.94
CA LYS A 107 -25.35 23.51 28.76
C LYS A 107 -24.60 22.79 27.66
N TYR A 108 -25.30 21.98 26.89
CA TYR A 108 -24.84 21.56 25.58
C TYR A 108 -25.98 21.72 24.58
N GLY A 109 -25.64 21.93 23.32
CA GLY A 109 -26.66 22.04 22.27
C GLY A 109 -26.06 22.33 20.90
N ALA A 110 -26.83 22.02 19.87
CA ALA A 110 -26.51 22.43 18.52
C ALA A 110 -26.65 23.95 18.38
N GLY A 111 -25.80 24.54 17.58
CA GLY A 111 -25.92 25.91 17.11
C GLY A 111 -26.49 25.99 15.70
N ASP A 112 -26.40 27.18 15.13
CA ASP A 112 -26.90 27.44 13.78
C ASP A 112 -26.12 26.71 12.69
N THR A 113 -26.83 26.34 11.64
CA THR A 113 -26.28 25.65 10.47
C THR A 113 -26.10 26.64 9.33
N LYS A 114 -24.94 26.62 8.71
CA LYS A 114 -24.60 27.47 7.55
C LYS A 114 -24.53 26.63 6.29
N PHE A 115 -25.21 27.10 5.26
CA PHE A 115 -25.16 26.53 3.92
C PHE A 115 -24.73 27.60 2.92
N GLY A 116 -23.88 27.25 1.97
CA GLY A 116 -23.44 28.23 0.98
C GLY A 116 -22.79 27.65 -0.26
N LEU A 117 -22.50 28.57 -1.17
CA LEU A 117 -21.83 28.35 -2.44
C LEU A 117 -20.54 29.17 -2.45
N ARG A 118 -19.44 28.55 -2.85
CA ARG A 118 -18.16 29.23 -3.03
C ARG A 118 -17.69 29.07 -4.48
N ALA A 119 -17.36 30.19 -5.11
CA ALA A 119 -16.79 30.27 -6.44
C ALA A 119 -15.32 30.70 -6.32
N GLY A 120 -14.41 29.84 -6.75
CA GLY A 120 -12.99 30.14 -6.80
C GLY A 120 -12.58 30.63 -8.20
N PHE A 121 -11.42 31.27 -8.27
CA PHE A 121 -10.65 31.45 -9.49
C PHE A 121 -9.43 30.52 -9.49
N PRO A 122 -9.61 29.18 -9.38
CA PRO A 122 -8.49 28.30 -9.19
C PRO A 122 -7.69 28.17 -10.49
N ARG A 123 -6.37 28.28 -10.34
CA ARG A 123 -5.42 27.57 -11.18
C ARG A 123 -4.77 26.53 -10.27
N ASP A 124 -4.88 25.26 -10.62
CA ASP A 124 -4.20 24.21 -9.85
C ASP A 124 -2.72 24.60 -9.71
N ASP A 125 -2.23 24.60 -8.46
CA ASP A 125 -0.87 24.98 -8.08
C ASP A 125 -0.44 26.45 -8.33
N SER A 126 -1.38 27.40 -8.42
CA SER A 126 -1.02 28.82 -8.47
C SER A 126 -0.52 29.36 -7.13
N GLU A 127 0.44 30.30 -7.22
CA GLU A 127 0.90 31.12 -6.11
C GLU A 127 -0.21 32.01 -5.55
N PHE A 128 -1.12 32.46 -6.41
CA PHE A 128 -2.28 33.25 -6.02
C PHE A 128 -3.58 32.47 -6.20
N ASN A 129 -4.39 32.35 -5.16
CA ASN A 129 -5.74 31.79 -5.24
C ASN A 129 -6.73 32.79 -4.65
N ALA A 130 -7.88 32.96 -5.27
CA ALA A 130 -8.96 33.77 -4.75
C ALA A 130 -10.29 33.04 -4.83
N ALA A 131 -11.18 33.27 -3.87
CA ALA A 131 -12.54 32.76 -3.89
C ALA A 131 -13.53 33.76 -3.27
N VAL A 132 -14.73 33.78 -3.81
CA VAL A 132 -15.89 34.48 -3.28
C VAL A 132 -16.90 33.46 -2.79
N GLU A 133 -17.47 33.69 -1.63
CA GLU A 133 -18.46 32.82 -0.99
C GLU A 133 -19.71 33.63 -0.69
N GLY A 134 -20.87 33.08 -1.04
CA GLY A 134 -22.17 33.54 -0.57
C GLY A 134 -22.83 32.45 0.26
N TYR A 135 -23.43 32.81 1.39
CA TYR A 135 -24.02 31.83 2.30
C TYR A 135 -25.25 32.36 3.03
N TYR A 136 -26.01 31.40 3.55
CA TYR A 136 -27.15 31.62 4.41
C TYR A 136 -26.95 30.86 5.73
N LEU A 137 -27.28 31.51 6.84
CA LEU A 137 -27.28 30.96 8.18
C LEU A 137 -28.72 30.61 8.55
N ILE A 138 -28.97 29.32 8.80
CA ILE A 138 -30.26 28.77 9.20
C ILE A 138 -30.27 28.71 10.73
N PRO A 139 -31.28 29.30 11.41
CA PRO A 139 -31.33 29.39 12.86
C PRO A 139 -31.77 28.06 13.51
N THR A 140 -31.01 26.99 13.25
CA THR A 140 -31.27 25.63 13.76
C THR A 140 -30.80 25.43 15.20
N GLY A 141 -30.12 26.42 15.77
CA GLY A 141 -29.54 26.30 17.09
C GLY A 141 -30.58 26.18 18.21
N PHE A 142 -30.13 25.66 19.33
CA PHE A 142 -30.95 25.48 20.52
C PHE A 142 -31.28 26.82 21.19
N ASN A 143 -32.59 27.12 21.33
CA ASN A 143 -33.11 28.42 21.73
C ASN A 143 -33.51 28.56 23.21
N GLU A 144 -33.33 27.54 24.06
CA GLU A 144 -33.65 27.70 25.49
C GLU A 144 -32.54 28.48 26.21
N GLY A 145 -32.50 29.80 25.96
CA GLY A 145 -31.69 30.74 26.72
C GLY A 145 -32.43 31.13 28.00
N HIS A 146 -31.87 30.78 29.16
CA HIS A 146 -32.24 31.40 30.43
C HIS A 146 -31.19 32.43 30.82
N ARG A 147 -31.51 33.32 31.77
CA ARG A 147 -30.62 34.39 32.25
C ARG A 147 -29.18 33.95 32.52
N LEU A 148 -28.91 32.69 32.89
CA LEU A 148 -27.58 32.22 33.28
C LEU A 148 -26.75 31.55 32.16
N MET A 149 -27.36 31.23 31.01
CA MET A 149 -26.70 30.41 29.98
C MET A 149 -26.94 30.94 28.57
N ARG A 150 -25.91 30.82 27.71
CA ARG A 150 -25.91 31.43 26.38
C ARG A 150 -26.88 30.74 25.42
N SER A 151 -27.44 31.52 24.49
CA SER A 151 -28.18 30.97 23.36
C SER A 151 -27.21 30.47 22.31
N PHE A 152 -27.57 29.35 21.67
CA PHE A 152 -26.81 28.77 20.57
C PHE A 152 -27.46 29.06 19.21
N THR A 153 -28.52 29.87 19.18
CA THR A 153 -29.16 30.32 17.94
C THR A 153 -29.13 31.83 17.82
N SER A 154 -29.15 32.30 16.58
CA SER A 154 -29.48 33.69 16.27
C SER A 154 -30.95 34.02 16.27
N GLU A 155 -31.81 33.02 16.52
CA GLU A 155 -33.28 33.07 16.48
C GLU A 155 -33.85 33.35 15.08
N LYS A 156 -33.18 34.20 14.32
CA LYS A 156 -33.50 34.58 12.95
C LYS A 156 -32.28 34.30 12.08
N GLY A 157 -32.54 33.91 10.83
CA GLY A 157 -31.47 33.61 9.88
C GLY A 157 -30.64 34.84 9.52
N GLY A 158 -29.64 34.63 8.68
CA GLY A 158 -28.82 35.71 8.13
C GLY A 158 -28.19 35.28 6.82
N TRP A 159 -27.67 36.24 6.08
CA TRP A 159 -26.88 35.95 4.88
C TRP A 159 -25.56 36.67 4.94
N GLY A 160 -24.56 36.15 4.25
CA GLY A 160 -23.27 36.79 4.20
C GLY A 160 -22.50 36.50 2.93
N THR A 161 -21.47 37.32 2.72
CA THR A 161 -20.54 37.20 1.61
C THR A 161 -19.12 37.33 2.13
N ASN A 162 -18.23 36.45 1.65
CA ASN A 162 -16.82 36.43 2.03
C ASN A 162 -15.93 36.44 0.78
N LEU A 163 -14.79 37.11 0.87
CA LEU A 163 -13.69 37.08 -0.08
C LEU A 163 -12.47 36.47 0.61
N TYR A 164 -11.82 35.54 -0.08
CA TYR A 164 -10.66 34.81 0.39
C TYR A 164 -9.53 34.94 -0.61
N MET A 165 -8.33 35.22 -0.14
CA MET A 165 -7.13 35.33 -0.96
C MET A 165 -5.96 34.60 -0.30
N ASP A 166 -5.32 33.71 -1.06
CA ASP A 166 -4.10 33.01 -0.67
C ASP A 166 -2.94 33.46 -1.55
N PHE A 167 -1.85 33.85 -0.92
CA PHE A 167 -0.54 34.10 -1.53
C PHE A 167 0.41 33.02 -1.03
N THR A 168 0.96 32.22 -1.94
CA THR A 168 1.76 31.04 -1.64
C THR A 168 3.12 31.16 -2.28
N TRP A 169 4.14 31.03 -1.44
CA TRP A 169 5.54 30.86 -1.82
C TRP A 169 6.04 29.48 -1.38
N ARG A 170 7.27 29.13 -1.77
CA ARG A 170 7.86 27.79 -1.52
C ARG A 170 7.79 27.33 -0.06
N LYS A 171 8.03 28.23 0.90
CA LYS A 171 8.06 27.91 2.34
C LYS A 171 7.07 28.71 3.17
N ALA A 172 6.38 29.68 2.58
CA ALA A 172 5.48 30.56 3.29
C ALA A 172 4.16 30.70 2.54
N SER A 173 3.06 30.90 3.27
CA SER A 173 1.84 31.42 2.68
C SER A 173 1.26 32.53 3.55
N ILE A 174 0.65 33.50 2.89
CA ILE A 174 -0.15 34.57 3.51
C ILE A 174 -1.58 34.41 3.03
N LYS A 175 -2.53 34.62 3.93
CA LYS A 175 -3.95 34.51 3.69
C LYS A 175 -4.64 35.78 4.14
N VAL A 176 -5.55 36.28 3.31
CA VAL A 176 -6.32 37.48 3.59
C VAL A 176 -7.78 37.20 3.32
N ASN A 177 -8.60 37.47 4.33
CA ASN A 177 -10.04 37.28 4.29
C ASN A 177 -10.75 38.58 4.60
N GLY A 178 -11.89 38.78 3.99
CA GLY A 178 -12.80 39.82 4.43
C GLY A 178 -14.20 39.61 3.90
N GLY A 179 -15.17 40.28 4.51
CA GLY A 179 -16.53 40.23 4.01
C GLY A 179 -17.53 40.74 5.03
N TYR A 180 -18.78 40.36 4.82
CA TYR A 180 -19.93 40.97 5.46
C TYR A 180 -20.98 39.92 5.79
N PHE A 181 -21.60 40.07 6.95
CA PHE A 181 -22.74 39.29 7.39
C PHE A 181 -23.87 40.24 7.75
N HIS A 182 -25.04 40.00 7.15
CA HIS A 182 -26.28 40.68 7.44
C HIS A 182 -27.17 39.77 8.29
N ASN A 183 -27.62 40.29 9.42
CA ASN A 183 -28.53 39.58 10.29
C ASN A 183 -29.98 39.96 9.96
N LEU A 184 -30.84 38.98 9.64
CA LEU A 184 -32.26 39.23 9.37
C LEU A 184 -33.06 39.53 10.64
N SER A 185 -32.39 39.59 11.80
CA SER A 185 -33.09 39.71 13.06
C SER A 185 -33.87 41.01 13.21
N GLY A 186 -33.56 42.04 12.41
CA GLY A 186 -34.31 43.29 12.25
C GLY A 186 -34.30 44.21 13.47
N ASN A 187 -34.10 43.64 14.67
CA ASN A 187 -33.94 44.34 15.93
C ASN A 187 -32.45 44.58 16.17
N VAL A 188 -31.87 45.52 15.41
CA VAL A 188 -30.62 46.14 15.84
C VAL A 188 -30.99 47.07 17.00
N GLU A 189 -31.05 46.52 18.20
CA GLU A 189 -31.39 47.29 19.37
C GLU A 189 -30.29 48.30 19.69
N GLN A 190 -30.69 49.44 20.25
CA GLN A 190 -29.79 50.50 20.69
C GLN A 190 -28.64 49.91 21.52
N ILE A 191 -27.42 50.02 21.00
CA ILE A 191 -26.20 49.62 21.72
C ILE A 191 -25.75 50.76 22.63
N ALA A 192 -26.69 51.34 23.39
CA ALA A 192 -26.41 52.49 24.27
C ALA A 192 -25.48 52.11 25.45
N GLU A 193 -25.32 50.82 25.74
CA GLU A 193 -24.46 50.27 26.81
C GLU A 193 -23.31 49.37 26.26
N SER A 194 -22.77 49.70 25.07
CA SER A 194 -21.80 48.86 24.31
C SER A 194 -20.60 48.34 25.11
N ASP A 195 -20.12 49.13 26.08
CA ASP A 195 -18.93 48.79 26.87
C ASP A 195 -19.18 47.74 27.96
N SER A 196 -20.45 47.43 28.24
CA SER A 196 -20.83 46.38 29.18
C SER A 196 -21.28 45.08 28.52
N ILE A 197 -21.32 45.04 27.19
CA ILE A 197 -21.76 43.87 26.45
C ILE A 197 -20.62 42.86 26.39
N PHE A 198 -20.90 41.63 26.81
CA PHE A 198 -20.01 40.49 26.63
C PHE A 198 -20.21 39.90 25.24
N TRP A 199 -19.14 39.86 24.44
CA TRP A 199 -19.17 39.34 23.09
C TRP A 199 -18.60 37.93 23.05
N TYR A 200 -19.34 37.00 22.47
CA TYR A 200 -18.87 35.65 22.24
C TYR A 200 -19.07 35.26 20.78
N ARG A 201 -18.18 34.36 20.34
CA ARG A 201 -18.14 33.91 18.95
C ARG A 201 -19.11 32.74 18.76
N MET A 202 -19.96 32.85 17.75
CA MET A 202 -20.77 31.76 17.21
C MET A 202 -20.04 31.11 16.02
N LEU A 203 -20.75 30.47 15.08
CA LEU A 203 -20.11 29.88 13.89
C LEU A 203 -19.27 30.94 13.13
N ASP A 204 -19.94 31.99 12.60
CA ASP A 204 -19.32 33.07 11.80
C ASP A 204 -19.74 34.49 12.23
N GLN A 205 -20.54 34.62 13.29
CA GLN A 205 -20.96 35.91 13.84
C GLN A 205 -20.58 36.02 15.32
N TYR A 206 -20.51 37.24 15.82
CA TYR A 206 -20.50 37.51 17.25
C TYR A 206 -21.90 37.83 17.74
N GLN A 207 -22.24 37.31 18.91
CA GLN A 207 -23.43 37.71 19.66
C GLN A 207 -23.00 38.42 20.93
N GLY A 208 -23.73 39.48 21.26
CA GLY A 208 -23.53 40.26 22.47
C GLY A 208 -24.56 39.86 23.52
N ILE A 209 -24.16 39.82 24.79
CA ILE A 209 -25.09 39.70 25.91
C ILE A 209 -24.97 40.98 26.75
N SER A 210 -26.10 41.69 26.86
CA SER A 210 -26.20 42.88 27.69
C SER A 210 -26.22 42.56 29.19
N LYS A 211 -26.01 43.58 30.04
CA LYS A 211 -26.22 43.51 31.51
C LYS A 211 -27.60 43.00 31.93
N ARG A 212 -28.61 43.06 31.06
CA ARG A 212 -29.97 42.56 31.33
C ARG A 212 -30.20 41.12 30.85
N GLY A 213 -29.19 40.46 30.28
CA GLY A 213 -29.28 39.11 29.73
C GLY A 213 -29.90 39.06 28.33
N LYS A 214 -30.06 40.23 27.68
CA LYS A 214 -30.61 40.32 26.34
C LYS A 214 -29.56 40.02 25.29
N ILE A 215 -29.90 39.15 24.33
CA ILE A 215 -29.06 38.79 23.20
C ILE A 215 -29.14 39.89 22.16
N ILE A 216 -27.98 40.40 21.76
CA ILE A 216 -27.84 41.44 20.75
C ILE A 216 -27.12 40.82 19.56
N SER A 217 -27.72 40.99 18.40
CA SER A 217 -27.17 40.55 17.13
C SER A 217 -27.24 41.71 16.14
N SER A 218 -26.22 41.84 15.31
CA SER A 218 -26.10 42.94 14.36
C SER A 218 -25.26 42.52 13.17
N ASP A 219 -25.31 43.35 12.14
CA ASP A 219 -24.49 43.27 10.95
C ASP A 219 -23.00 43.40 11.30
N GLN A 220 -22.16 42.68 10.56
CA GLN A 220 -20.74 42.56 10.88
C GLN A 220 -19.90 42.60 9.62
N PHE A 221 -18.83 43.39 9.67
CA PHE A 221 -17.71 43.21 8.76
C PHE A 221 -16.68 42.34 9.44
N HIS A 222 -16.12 41.38 8.70
CA HIS A 222 -14.98 40.60 9.18
C HIS A 222 -13.77 40.89 8.30
N PHE A 223 -12.60 40.84 8.94
CA PHE A 223 -11.30 40.94 8.29
C PHE A 223 -10.33 40.00 8.98
N GLY A 224 -9.63 39.18 8.20
CA GLY A 224 -8.62 38.28 8.73
C GLY A 224 -7.33 38.36 7.92
N ILE A 225 -6.20 38.29 8.61
CA ILE A 225 -4.89 38.06 8.00
C ILE A 225 -4.11 36.97 8.73
N GLY A 226 -3.53 36.04 7.98
CA GLY A 226 -2.79 34.93 8.54
C GLY A 226 -1.59 34.58 7.70
N ALA A 227 -0.61 33.95 8.34
CA ALA A 227 0.58 33.44 7.68
C ALA A 227 0.90 32.04 8.21
N ASP A 228 1.48 31.20 7.35
CA ASP A 228 2.09 29.94 7.74
C ASP A 228 3.48 29.77 7.13
N LEU A 229 4.37 29.16 7.91
CA LEU A 229 5.75 28.88 7.56
C LEU A 229 6.01 27.37 7.65
N SER A 230 6.47 26.79 6.55
CA SER A 230 6.86 25.37 6.49
C SER A 230 8.26 25.19 7.06
N LEU A 231 8.36 24.60 8.25
CA LEU A 231 9.64 24.22 8.85
C LEU A 231 10.19 22.94 8.23
N PHE A 232 9.32 21.94 8.12
CA PHE A 232 9.62 20.62 7.56
C PHE A 232 8.56 20.23 6.54
N LYS A 233 8.76 19.10 5.85
CA LYS A 233 7.81 18.58 4.85
C LYS A 233 6.39 18.41 5.40
N ASN A 234 6.27 18.10 6.69
CA ASN A 234 5.01 17.73 7.35
C ASN A 234 4.65 18.65 8.53
N ILE A 235 5.45 19.68 8.83
CA ILE A 235 5.23 20.54 10.01
C ILE A 235 5.29 22.00 9.58
N ARG A 236 4.26 22.76 9.95
CA ARG A 236 4.15 24.20 9.71
C ARG A 236 3.88 24.95 11.00
N LEU A 237 4.45 26.13 11.14
CA LEU A 237 4.02 27.11 12.12
C LEU A 237 2.98 28.02 11.48
N PHE A 238 2.00 28.47 12.24
CA PHE A 238 1.06 29.48 11.77
C PHE A 238 0.84 30.57 12.81
N GLY A 239 0.48 31.75 12.31
CA GLY A 239 -0.06 32.86 13.08
C GLY A 239 -1.19 33.51 12.31
N GLU A 240 -2.31 33.80 12.96
CA GLU A 240 -3.47 34.42 12.33
C GLU A 240 -4.12 35.45 13.26
N TYR A 241 -4.68 36.49 12.65
CA TYR A 241 -5.47 37.52 13.32
C TYR A 241 -6.79 37.67 12.58
N ASN A 242 -7.89 37.58 13.32
CA ASN A 242 -9.23 37.83 12.79
C ASN A 242 -9.89 38.93 13.61
N SER A 243 -10.54 39.89 12.95
CA SER A 243 -11.30 40.95 13.58
C SER A 243 -12.68 41.07 12.96
N ASN A 244 -13.69 41.16 13.81
CA ASN A 244 -15.04 41.51 13.39
C ASN A 244 -15.37 42.90 13.92
N ARG A 245 -15.80 43.78 13.02
CA ARG A 245 -16.43 45.05 13.34
C ARG A 245 -17.93 44.84 13.35
N ILE A 246 -18.49 44.82 14.55
CA ILE A 246 -19.92 44.72 14.79
C ILE A 246 -20.51 46.12 14.64
N LEU A 247 -21.45 46.26 13.72
CA LEU A 247 -22.11 47.53 13.44
C LEU A 247 -23.17 47.78 14.51
N ALA A 248 -23.36 49.05 14.86
CA ALA A 248 -24.44 49.48 15.72
C ALA A 248 -25.42 50.30 14.85
N LYS A 249 -26.73 50.16 15.08
CA LYS A 249 -27.72 51.07 14.46
C LYS A 249 -27.63 52.46 15.11
N GLU A 250 -27.40 52.50 16.42
CA GLU A 250 -27.14 53.69 17.22
C GLU A 250 -26.04 53.35 18.25
N GLY A 251 -25.06 54.26 18.42
CA GLY A 251 -23.86 54.05 19.27
C GLY A 251 -22.57 53.77 18.49
N GLU A 252 -21.46 53.54 19.20
CA GLU A 252 -20.17 53.22 18.57
C GLU A 252 -20.10 51.76 18.13
N SER A 253 -19.64 51.51 16.89
CA SER A 253 -19.33 50.16 16.42
C SER A 253 -18.25 49.52 17.28
N LYS A 254 -18.38 48.22 17.59
CA LYS A 254 -17.36 47.50 18.37
C LYS A 254 -16.48 46.67 17.46
N SER A 255 -15.17 46.74 17.67
CA SER A 255 -14.22 45.81 17.04
C SER A 255 -13.81 44.75 18.04
N VAL A 256 -14.02 43.50 17.69
CA VAL A 256 -13.57 42.33 18.45
C VAL A 256 -12.50 41.62 17.64
N GLY A 257 -11.37 41.28 18.26
CA GLY A 257 -10.25 40.63 17.59
C GLY A 257 -9.84 39.34 18.29
N VAL A 258 -9.30 38.39 17.54
CA VAL A 258 -8.67 37.18 18.07
C VAL A 258 -7.38 36.95 17.31
N ALA A 259 -6.27 36.87 18.04
CA ALA A 259 -5.00 36.38 17.51
C ALA A 259 -4.87 34.90 17.83
N SER A 260 -4.29 34.10 16.94
CA SER A 260 -4.08 32.67 17.16
C SER A 260 -2.74 32.23 16.58
N PHE A 261 -2.08 31.30 17.25
CA PHE A 261 -0.78 30.76 16.82
C PHE A 261 -0.65 29.30 17.21
N GLY A 262 0.21 28.57 16.49
CA GLY A 262 0.45 27.16 16.78
C GLY A 262 1.12 26.40 15.64
N ILE A 263 0.82 25.11 15.58
CA ILE A 263 1.43 24.17 14.63
C ILE A 263 0.39 23.45 13.77
N THR A 264 0.74 23.14 12.52
CA THR A 264 -0.02 22.27 11.63
C THR A 264 0.85 21.08 11.23
N LEU A 265 0.34 19.88 11.50
CA LEU A 265 0.91 18.59 11.13
C LEU A 265 0.19 18.05 9.90
N VAL A 266 0.93 17.76 8.84
CA VAL A 266 0.40 17.29 7.56
C VAL A 266 0.91 15.88 7.30
N ASN A 267 0.02 14.89 7.42
CA ASN A 267 0.36 13.50 7.13
C ASN A 267 -0.33 13.08 5.83
N LYS A 268 0.42 13.13 4.72
CA LYS A 268 -0.06 12.84 3.35
C LYS A 268 -1.12 13.88 2.89
N PRO A 269 -1.48 13.94 1.59
CA PRO A 269 -2.49 14.89 1.11
C PRO A 269 -3.90 14.71 1.70
N ARG A 270 -4.16 13.62 2.44
CA ARG A 270 -5.51 13.26 2.92
C ARG A 270 -5.82 13.72 4.33
N PHE A 271 -4.82 13.90 5.18
CA PHE A 271 -5.05 14.20 6.59
C PHE A 271 -4.13 15.31 7.06
N ALA A 272 -4.68 16.22 7.84
CA ALA A 272 -3.89 17.15 8.61
C ALA A 272 -4.56 17.45 9.96
N LEU A 273 -3.72 17.85 10.90
CA LEU A 273 -4.05 18.17 12.27
C LEU A 273 -3.43 19.53 12.58
N LYS A 274 -4.21 20.48 13.09
CA LYS A 274 -3.71 21.77 13.57
C LYS A 274 -4.03 21.91 15.05
N LEU A 275 -3.04 22.36 15.80
CA LEU A 275 -3.10 22.60 17.22
C LEU A 275 -2.70 24.05 17.46
N GLY A 276 -3.47 24.78 18.25
CA GLY A 276 -3.18 26.18 18.50
C GLY A 276 -3.76 26.73 19.78
N VAL A 277 -3.36 27.95 20.07
CA VAL A 277 -3.90 28.79 21.13
C VAL A 277 -4.43 30.08 20.53
N SER A 278 -5.45 30.64 21.17
CA SER A 278 -6.14 31.85 20.76
C SER A 278 -6.16 32.88 21.89
N LEU A 279 -5.87 34.13 21.57
CA LEU A 279 -5.88 35.27 22.49
C LEU A 279 -6.92 36.28 22.02
N GLY A 280 -7.89 36.59 22.88
CA GLY A 280 -8.85 37.66 22.63
C GLY A 280 -8.15 39.02 22.69
N MET A 281 -8.33 39.82 21.64
CA MET A 281 -7.81 41.18 21.52
C MET A 281 -8.99 42.16 21.65
N GLY A 282 -9.19 42.68 22.86
CA GLY A 282 -10.27 43.61 23.18
C GLY A 282 -10.82 43.42 24.58
N LYS A 283 -11.59 44.40 25.06
CA LYS A 283 -12.35 44.27 26.32
C LYS A 283 -13.55 43.32 26.09
N ASN A 284 -13.92 42.56 27.13
CA ASN A 284 -15.09 41.66 27.14
C ASN A 284 -15.05 40.54 26.09
N LEU A 285 -13.86 39.97 25.86
CA LEU A 285 -13.64 38.75 25.07
C LEU A 285 -12.98 37.67 25.94
N PRO A 286 -13.09 36.38 25.58
CA PRO A 286 -12.31 35.33 26.23
C PRO A 286 -10.81 35.63 26.14
N GLY A 287 -10.13 35.64 27.30
CA GLY A 287 -8.73 36.04 27.36
C GLY A 287 -7.78 35.01 26.73
N PHE A 288 -8.07 33.72 26.92
CA PHE A 288 -7.25 32.63 26.41
C PHE A 288 -8.12 31.44 26.00
N GLY A 289 -7.74 30.80 24.90
CA GLY A 289 -8.30 29.54 24.44
C GLY A 289 -7.28 28.66 23.73
N SER A 290 -7.65 27.40 23.52
CA SER A 290 -6.93 26.41 22.72
C SER A 290 -7.87 25.77 21.72
N PHE A 291 -7.33 25.22 20.64
CA PHE A 291 -8.14 24.53 19.64
C PHE A 291 -7.37 23.41 18.96
N ILE A 292 -8.16 22.46 18.44
CA ILE A 292 -7.74 21.30 17.68
C ILE A 292 -8.59 21.22 16.42
N ASP A 293 -7.95 21.28 15.26
CA ASP A 293 -8.59 21.13 13.96
C ASP A 293 -8.11 19.85 13.28
N LEU A 294 -9.04 19.01 12.84
CA LEU A 294 -8.81 17.82 12.03
C LEU A 294 -9.42 18.03 10.65
N LYS A 295 -8.69 17.72 9.58
CA LYS A 295 -9.25 17.73 8.23
C LYS A 295 -8.94 16.44 7.50
N PHE A 296 -9.95 15.97 6.78
CA PHE A 296 -9.90 14.84 5.88
C PHE A 296 -10.21 15.35 4.47
N ASN A 297 -9.19 15.36 3.62
CA ASN A 297 -9.37 15.73 2.21
C ASN A 297 -9.77 14.49 1.41
N SER A 298 -10.72 14.64 0.49
CA SER A 298 -11.16 13.59 -0.44
C SER A 298 -11.65 12.32 0.27
N VAL A 299 -12.51 12.47 1.27
CA VAL A 299 -13.14 11.36 2.01
C VAL A 299 -13.85 10.42 1.03
N PHE A 300 -14.62 11.03 0.11
CA PHE A 300 -15.23 10.36 -1.03
C PHE A 300 -14.79 11.10 -2.29
N GLY A 301 -13.71 10.62 -2.90
CA GLY A 301 -13.29 11.02 -4.23
C GLY A 301 -12.84 9.77 -4.96
N ARG A 302 -13.02 9.73 -6.30
CA ARG A 302 -12.42 8.66 -7.12
C ARG A 302 -10.98 8.54 -6.68
N ARG A 303 -10.60 7.43 -6.03
CA ARG A 303 -9.20 7.09 -5.84
C ARG A 303 -8.60 7.34 -7.22
N ARG A 304 -7.65 8.28 -7.36
CA ARG A 304 -6.76 8.25 -8.51
C ARG A 304 -6.26 6.81 -8.47
N ARG A 305 -6.83 5.94 -9.31
CA ARG A 305 -6.12 4.77 -9.80
C ARG A 305 -4.81 5.42 -10.17
N ARG A 306 -3.73 5.13 -9.42
CA ARG A 306 -2.39 5.34 -9.96
C ARG A 306 -2.54 4.76 -11.34
N GLY A 307 -2.57 5.62 -12.36
CA GLY A 307 -2.77 5.13 -13.70
C GLY A 307 -1.74 4.05 -13.84
N SER A 308 -2.18 2.81 -14.10
CA SER A 308 -1.30 1.88 -14.79
C SER A 308 -0.63 2.74 -15.87
N PRO A 309 0.72 2.69 -15.98
CA PRO A 309 1.44 3.51 -16.96
C PRO A 309 0.63 3.48 -18.23
N VAL A 310 0.27 4.68 -18.73
CA VAL A 310 -0.53 4.83 -19.94
C VAL A 310 0.05 3.82 -20.93
N PRO A 311 -0.71 2.80 -21.36
CA PRO A 311 -0.19 1.89 -22.38
C PRO A 311 0.34 2.79 -23.47
N VAL A 312 1.61 2.63 -23.80
CA VAL A 312 2.27 3.41 -24.85
C VAL A 312 1.31 3.35 -26.01
N ILE A 313 0.71 4.51 -26.33
CA ILE A 313 -0.20 4.62 -27.46
C ILE A 313 0.69 4.28 -28.64
N GLU A 314 0.45 3.09 -29.20
CA GLU A 314 1.10 2.62 -30.40
C GLU A 314 1.03 3.72 -31.44
N ALA A 315 2.14 3.87 -32.17
CA ALA A 315 2.26 4.81 -33.26
C ALA A 315 1.00 4.73 -34.13
N ARG A 316 0.38 5.90 -34.32
CA ARG A 316 -0.78 6.16 -35.19
C ARG A 316 -0.92 5.13 -36.30
N GLU A 317 -1.99 4.34 -36.25
CA GLU A 317 -2.52 3.65 -37.42
C GLU A 317 -2.72 4.67 -38.55
N PRO A 318 -2.36 4.33 -39.80
CA PRO A 318 -2.61 5.19 -40.95
C PRO A 318 -4.11 5.44 -41.11
N VAL A 319 -4.46 6.69 -41.41
CA VAL A 319 -5.82 7.18 -41.61
C VAL A 319 -6.56 6.30 -42.62
N ILE A 320 -7.57 5.56 -42.15
CA ILE A 320 -8.52 4.85 -42.99
C ILE A 320 -9.45 5.89 -43.61
N LEU A 321 -9.29 6.11 -44.91
CA LEU A 321 -10.22 6.90 -45.72
C LEU A 321 -11.59 6.22 -45.77
N SER A 322 -12.64 6.98 -45.49
CA SER A 322 -14.04 6.55 -45.57
C SER A 322 -14.42 6.26 -47.03
N GLY A 323 -14.75 5.00 -47.36
CA GLY A 323 -15.33 4.72 -48.69
C GLY A 323 -15.36 3.30 -49.26
N ARG A 324 -15.00 2.23 -48.54
CA ARG A 324 -15.18 0.86 -49.08
C ARG A 324 -15.97 -0.05 -48.13
N LYS A 325 -17.06 -0.60 -48.69
CA LYS A 325 -18.01 -1.53 -48.05
C LYS A 325 -17.37 -2.90 -47.75
N PRO A 326 -17.93 -3.63 -46.77
CA PRO A 326 -17.28 -4.76 -46.10
C PRO A 326 -17.46 -6.06 -46.88
N PHE A 327 -16.40 -6.87 -46.96
CA PHE A 327 -16.51 -8.29 -47.28
C PHE A 327 -15.62 -9.09 -46.32
N PHE A 328 -16.19 -10.20 -45.86
CA PHE A 328 -15.68 -11.17 -44.89
C PHE A 328 -15.88 -10.85 -43.41
N VAL A 329 -17.11 -11.16 -42.96
CA VAL A 329 -17.29 -11.95 -41.75
C VAL A 329 -16.50 -13.27 -41.94
N ARG A 330 -15.52 -13.53 -41.07
CA ARG A 330 -15.05 -14.88 -40.72
C ARG A 330 -15.10 -14.95 -39.20
N GLU A 331 -16.12 -15.61 -38.67
CA GLU A 331 -16.04 -17.00 -38.20
C GLU A 331 -15.08 -17.16 -37.01
N GLY A 332 -15.71 -17.57 -35.90
CA GLY A 332 -15.13 -18.05 -34.64
C GLY A 332 -13.62 -18.06 -34.53
N VAL A 333 -13.10 -17.11 -33.75
CA VAL A 333 -11.93 -17.41 -32.92
C VAL A 333 -12.41 -18.40 -31.86
N VAL A 334 -12.37 -19.68 -32.22
CA VAL A 334 -12.29 -20.79 -31.28
C VAL A 334 -11.27 -20.34 -30.24
N PHE A 335 -11.71 -20.15 -29.00
CA PHE A 335 -10.79 -20.03 -27.87
C PHE A 335 -9.83 -21.20 -27.97
N SER A 336 -8.61 -20.91 -28.41
CA SER A 336 -7.58 -21.91 -28.62
C SER A 336 -7.51 -22.71 -27.34
N GLN A 337 -7.60 -24.04 -27.45
CA GLN A 337 -7.24 -24.96 -26.36
C GLN A 337 -6.05 -24.37 -25.61
N LEU A 338 -6.12 -24.31 -24.28
CA LEU A 338 -5.02 -23.88 -23.41
C LEU A 338 -3.73 -24.50 -23.93
N ARG A 339 -2.94 -23.70 -24.66
CA ARG A 339 -1.69 -24.20 -25.24
C ARG A 339 -0.79 -24.46 -24.06
N GLN A 340 -0.39 -25.73 -23.90
CA GLN A 340 0.52 -26.11 -22.82
C GLN A 340 1.77 -25.21 -22.90
N PRO A 341 2.25 -24.67 -21.78
CA PRO A 341 3.41 -23.80 -21.82
C PRO A 341 4.63 -24.59 -22.28
N ILE A 342 5.52 -23.83 -22.89
CA ILE A 342 6.74 -24.32 -23.47
C ILE A 342 7.89 -23.90 -22.57
N ARG A 343 8.86 -24.80 -22.38
CA ARG A 343 10.03 -24.56 -21.54
C ARG A 343 11.18 -24.06 -22.40
N ASP A 344 11.55 -22.81 -22.23
CA ASP A 344 12.74 -22.23 -22.80
C ASP A 344 13.91 -22.41 -21.83
N THR A 345 14.95 -23.11 -22.26
CA THR A 345 16.08 -23.46 -21.39
C THR A 345 17.37 -22.89 -21.96
N VAL A 346 18.12 -22.17 -21.14
CA VAL A 346 19.50 -21.78 -21.46
C VAL A 346 20.45 -22.51 -20.53
N PHE A 347 21.37 -23.28 -21.08
CA PHE A 347 22.47 -23.88 -20.35
C PHE A 347 23.67 -22.93 -20.40
N LEU A 348 24.32 -22.73 -19.28
CA LEU A 348 25.52 -21.92 -19.15
C LEU A 348 26.62 -22.80 -18.56
N ILE A 349 27.60 -23.19 -19.37
CA ILE A 349 28.64 -24.15 -19.01
C ILE A 349 29.96 -23.40 -18.88
N ASP A 350 30.60 -23.53 -17.74
CA ASP A 350 31.94 -23.04 -17.52
C ASP A 350 32.94 -23.85 -18.37
N GLY A 351 33.65 -23.18 -19.26
CA GLY A 351 34.66 -23.79 -20.13
C GLY A 351 36.07 -23.47 -19.69
N SER A 352 36.26 -22.94 -18.48
CA SER A 352 37.55 -22.44 -18.01
C SER A 352 38.50 -23.59 -17.61
N PRO A 353 39.82 -23.29 -17.56
CA PRO A 353 40.81 -24.25 -17.08
C PRO A 353 40.57 -24.72 -15.64
N SER A 354 39.87 -23.96 -14.81
CA SER A 354 39.54 -24.35 -13.43
C SER A 354 38.58 -25.55 -13.42
N MET A 355 37.57 -25.55 -14.29
CA MET A 355 36.65 -26.69 -14.45
C MET A 355 37.33 -27.96 -15.01
N ILE A 356 38.36 -27.83 -15.86
CA ILE A 356 39.10 -28.97 -16.43
C ILE A 356 40.23 -29.46 -15.51
N GLY A 357 40.98 -28.53 -14.93
CA GLY A 357 42.22 -28.78 -14.20
C GLY A 357 42.03 -29.16 -12.72
N ARG A 358 40.84 -28.93 -12.15
CA ARG A 358 40.53 -29.22 -10.73
C ARG A 358 39.33 -30.15 -10.58
N GLY A 359 39.32 -31.23 -11.36
CA GLY A 359 38.27 -32.26 -11.32
C GLY A 359 38.05 -32.86 -9.92
N LEU A 360 36.79 -32.82 -9.50
CA LEU A 360 36.02 -33.44 -8.40
C LEU A 360 36.61 -34.46 -7.38
N LEU A 361 37.77 -35.07 -7.56
CA LEU A 361 38.36 -36.02 -6.60
C LEU A 361 39.88 -36.00 -6.82
N GLU A 362 40.69 -36.35 -5.83
CA GLU A 362 42.14 -36.61 -6.01
C GLU A 362 42.47 -37.66 -7.10
N ASN A 363 41.47 -38.21 -7.82
CA ASN A 363 41.59 -39.26 -8.82
C ASN A 363 40.66 -39.17 -10.07
N LYS A 364 39.92 -38.07 -10.33
CA LYS A 364 39.11 -37.92 -11.57
C LYS A 364 39.57 -36.72 -12.41
N ARG A 365 39.73 -36.92 -13.73
CA ARG A 365 40.10 -35.82 -14.66
C ARG A 365 38.89 -34.93 -14.90
N GLY A 366 39.06 -33.61 -15.06
CA GLY A 366 37.94 -32.70 -15.35
C GLY A 366 37.19 -33.02 -16.66
N GLU A 367 37.82 -33.77 -17.56
CA GLU A 367 37.19 -34.38 -18.74
C GLU A 367 35.94 -35.22 -18.37
N ASP A 368 35.99 -35.99 -17.27
CA ASP A 368 34.86 -36.82 -16.82
C ASP A 368 33.69 -35.96 -16.33
N VAL A 369 33.98 -34.82 -15.71
CA VAL A 369 32.98 -33.87 -15.19
C VAL A 369 32.24 -33.20 -16.34
N LEU A 370 32.97 -32.75 -17.37
CA LEU A 370 32.38 -32.20 -18.58
C LEU A 370 31.56 -33.24 -19.33
N ARG A 371 32.04 -34.49 -19.44
CA ARG A 371 31.27 -35.57 -20.05
C ARG A 371 29.95 -35.86 -19.31
N ASN A 372 29.98 -35.94 -17.98
CA ASN A 372 28.76 -36.11 -17.19
C ASN A 372 27.79 -34.92 -17.32
N THR A 373 28.33 -33.70 -17.43
CA THR A 373 27.54 -32.48 -17.67
C THR A 373 26.83 -32.55 -19.03
N VAL A 374 27.56 -32.99 -20.06
CA VAL A 374 27.02 -33.22 -21.41
C VAL A 374 25.90 -34.26 -21.39
N ASP A 375 26.11 -35.41 -20.75
CA ASP A 375 25.09 -36.47 -20.64
C ASP A 375 23.82 -35.96 -19.93
N PHE A 376 24.00 -35.12 -18.91
CA PHE A 376 22.89 -34.47 -18.23
C PHE A 376 22.13 -33.49 -19.14
N ILE A 377 22.82 -32.63 -19.89
CA ILE A 377 22.17 -31.70 -20.82
C ILE A 377 21.40 -32.50 -21.89
N ILE A 378 21.98 -33.57 -22.42
CA ILE A 378 21.34 -34.48 -23.37
C ILE A 378 20.03 -35.04 -22.80
N SER A 379 20.01 -35.47 -21.53
CA SER A 379 18.78 -35.96 -20.89
C SER A 379 17.67 -34.91 -20.80
N ILE A 380 18.04 -33.62 -20.62
CA ILE A 380 17.07 -32.52 -20.63
C ILE A 380 16.58 -32.24 -22.06
N VAL A 381 17.46 -32.35 -23.05
CA VAL A 381 17.09 -32.20 -24.47
C VAL A 381 16.09 -33.28 -24.89
N ASP A 382 16.32 -34.54 -24.51
CA ASP A 382 15.42 -35.64 -24.84
C ASP A 382 14.03 -35.44 -24.20
N SER A 383 13.99 -34.96 -22.96
CA SER A 383 12.74 -34.66 -22.23
C SER A 383 12.07 -33.33 -22.60
N ALA A 384 12.72 -32.49 -23.42
CA ALA A 384 12.16 -31.22 -23.86
C ALA A 384 10.93 -31.44 -24.76
N LYS A 385 9.86 -30.69 -24.50
CA LYS A 385 8.66 -30.72 -25.34
C LYS A 385 8.97 -30.16 -26.73
N ILE A 386 8.30 -30.71 -27.74
CA ILE A 386 8.36 -30.17 -29.11
C ILE A 386 7.87 -28.72 -29.09
N GLY A 387 8.61 -27.83 -29.75
CA GLY A 387 8.38 -26.40 -29.78
C GLY A 387 9.17 -25.59 -28.73
N SER A 388 9.87 -26.25 -27.79
CA SER A 388 10.80 -25.59 -26.87
C SER A 388 11.94 -24.86 -27.57
N ASN A 389 12.47 -23.83 -26.92
CA ASN A 389 13.73 -23.21 -27.35
C ASN A 389 14.84 -23.59 -26.37
N ILE A 390 16.00 -23.95 -26.90
CA ILE A 390 17.17 -24.33 -26.11
C ILE A 390 18.37 -23.52 -26.58
N SER A 391 19.13 -22.96 -25.64
CA SER A 391 20.45 -22.43 -25.94
C SER A 391 21.48 -23.07 -25.03
N VAL A 392 22.65 -23.35 -25.56
CA VAL A 392 23.83 -23.75 -24.78
C VAL A 392 24.88 -22.67 -24.95
N ILE A 393 25.35 -22.14 -23.84
CA ILE A 393 26.34 -21.07 -23.79
C ILE A 393 27.53 -21.60 -23.04
N THR A 394 28.70 -21.61 -23.66
CA THR A 394 29.96 -21.89 -22.98
C THR A 394 30.68 -20.57 -22.70
N PHE A 395 31.27 -20.44 -21.52
CA PHE A 395 32.02 -19.24 -21.14
C PHE A 395 33.41 -19.62 -20.62
N SER A 396 34.44 -19.04 -21.22
CA SER A 396 35.84 -19.10 -20.79
C SER A 396 36.42 -17.67 -20.86
N ASP A 397 37.49 -17.46 -21.62
CA ASP A 397 37.93 -16.16 -22.14
C ASP A 397 36.96 -15.56 -23.18
N LYS A 398 36.18 -16.42 -23.85
CA LYS A 398 35.16 -16.06 -24.83
C LYS A 398 33.83 -16.69 -24.46
N VAL A 399 32.75 -16.00 -24.83
CA VAL A 399 31.37 -16.48 -24.67
C VAL A 399 30.88 -16.99 -26.01
N ASN A 400 30.74 -18.30 -26.14
CA ASN A 400 30.16 -18.94 -27.31
C ASN A 400 28.72 -19.34 -27.01
N SER A 401 27.85 -19.34 -28.04
CA SER A 401 26.46 -19.72 -27.87
C SER A 401 25.97 -20.49 -29.07
N LEU A 402 25.33 -21.62 -28.80
CA LEU A 402 24.54 -22.37 -29.76
C LEU A 402 23.07 -22.25 -29.37
N THR A 403 22.21 -21.98 -30.33
CA THR A 403 20.80 -21.66 -30.07
C THR A 403 19.90 -22.35 -31.08
N TRP A 404 18.93 -23.10 -30.56
CA TRP A 404 17.94 -23.82 -31.34
C TRP A 404 16.54 -23.35 -30.93
N ARG A 405 15.75 -22.97 -31.93
CA ARG A 405 14.37 -22.53 -31.75
C ARG A 405 13.41 -23.58 -32.23
N GLU A 406 12.25 -23.69 -31.59
CA GLU A 406 11.20 -24.63 -31.97
C GLU A 406 11.74 -26.05 -32.17
N ILE A 407 12.28 -26.63 -31.09
CA ILE A 407 12.87 -27.97 -31.06
C ILE A 407 11.86 -29.00 -31.59
N ASN A 408 12.32 -29.82 -32.52
CA ASN A 408 11.64 -31.01 -33.02
C ASN A 408 12.62 -32.20 -32.90
N GLU A 409 12.17 -33.41 -33.20
CA GLU A 409 13.01 -34.62 -33.04
C GLU A 409 14.31 -34.57 -33.86
N PHE A 410 14.28 -34.00 -35.07
CA PHE A 410 15.49 -33.80 -35.87
C PHE A 410 16.48 -32.82 -35.21
N LYS A 411 15.98 -31.67 -34.74
CA LYS A 411 16.78 -30.67 -34.02
C LYS A 411 17.30 -31.18 -32.68
N LYS A 412 16.61 -32.12 -32.03
CA LYS A 412 17.12 -32.77 -30.81
C LYS A 412 18.39 -33.56 -31.11
N GLU A 413 18.42 -34.33 -32.20
CA GLU A 413 19.60 -35.10 -32.56
C GLU A 413 20.78 -34.20 -32.95
N ASP A 414 20.52 -33.17 -33.75
CA ASP A 414 21.51 -32.14 -34.09
C ASP A 414 22.08 -31.45 -32.83
N LEU A 415 21.19 -31.02 -31.94
CA LEU A 415 21.55 -30.44 -30.63
C LEU A 415 22.40 -31.40 -29.79
N LYS A 416 22.04 -32.68 -29.72
CA LYS A 416 22.81 -33.69 -28.97
C LYS A 416 24.21 -33.87 -29.56
N ASN A 417 24.35 -33.86 -30.87
CA ASN A 417 25.67 -33.94 -31.52
C ASN A 417 26.51 -32.72 -31.18
N SER A 418 25.97 -31.50 -31.31
CA SER A 418 26.71 -30.29 -30.92
C SER A 418 27.07 -30.24 -29.43
N ILE A 419 26.21 -30.77 -28.54
CA ILE A 419 26.52 -30.85 -27.11
C ILE A 419 27.66 -31.85 -26.85
N ARG A 420 27.72 -32.96 -27.58
CA ARG A 420 28.79 -33.96 -27.46
C ARG A 420 30.16 -33.42 -27.82
N ASP A 421 30.22 -32.40 -28.67
CA ASP A 421 31.47 -31.75 -29.10
C ASP A 421 32.00 -30.74 -28.07
N ILE A 422 31.17 -30.31 -27.11
CA ILE A 422 31.54 -29.29 -26.09
C ILE A 422 32.80 -29.67 -25.29
N PRO A 423 32.97 -30.90 -24.76
CA PRO A 423 34.15 -31.25 -23.99
C PRO A 423 35.43 -31.11 -24.82
N ASP A 424 35.40 -31.51 -26.09
CA ASP A 424 36.55 -31.44 -26.99
C ASP A 424 36.90 -29.97 -27.31
N GLU A 425 35.89 -29.12 -27.58
CA GLU A 425 36.08 -27.69 -27.79
C GLU A 425 36.65 -26.97 -26.54
N VAL A 426 36.08 -27.29 -25.37
CA VAL A 426 36.50 -26.72 -24.08
C VAL A 426 37.93 -27.15 -23.73
N THR A 427 38.28 -28.41 -24.01
CA THR A 427 39.64 -28.94 -23.82
C THR A 427 40.63 -28.27 -24.76
N ALA A 428 40.32 -28.17 -26.06
CA ALA A 428 41.18 -27.51 -27.04
C ALA A 428 41.44 -26.03 -26.68
N ASN A 429 40.39 -25.30 -26.28
CA ASN A 429 40.53 -23.91 -25.84
C ASN A 429 41.41 -23.80 -24.58
N THR A 430 41.26 -24.74 -23.65
CA THR A 430 42.06 -24.78 -22.42
C THR A 430 43.53 -25.08 -22.68
N THR A 431 43.85 -26.03 -23.58
CA THR A 431 45.24 -26.31 -23.98
C THR A 431 45.90 -25.07 -24.59
N VAL A 432 45.19 -24.35 -25.46
CA VAL A 432 45.69 -23.08 -26.03
C VAL A 432 45.94 -22.02 -24.95
N LEU A 433 45.08 -21.95 -23.92
CA LEU A 433 45.27 -21.03 -22.78
C LEU A 433 46.47 -21.45 -21.91
N GLU A 434 46.66 -22.74 -21.68
CA GLU A 434 47.79 -23.28 -20.92
C GLU A 434 49.14 -23.12 -21.64
N GLU A 435 49.16 -23.16 -22.97
CA GLU A 435 50.38 -22.92 -23.77
C GLU A 435 50.78 -21.43 -23.78
N ASN A 436 49.84 -20.52 -23.54
CA ASN A 436 50.06 -19.06 -23.54
C ASN A 436 50.28 -18.47 -22.14
N LYS A 437 51.08 -19.14 -21.28
CA LYS A 437 51.28 -18.79 -19.85
C LYS A 437 51.76 -17.36 -19.56
N ASP A 438 52.31 -16.65 -20.54
CA ASP A 438 52.87 -15.31 -20.38
C ASP A 438 51.83 -14.17 -20.38
N LYS A 439 50.55 -14.46 -20.65
CA LYS A 439 49.47 -13.46 -20.54
C LYS A 439 48.67 -13.66 -19.26
N ASN A 440 49.00 -12.83 -18.28
CA ASN A 440 48.32 -12.73 -16.99
C ASN A 440 46.78 -12.75 -17.10
N ILE A 441 46.19 -13.67 -16.32
CA ILE A 441 44.81 -13.73 -15.82
C ILE A 441 43.76 -14.11 -16.86
N VAL A 442 43.41 -15.40 -16.87
CA VAL A 442 42.12 -15.88 -17.41
C VAL A 442 41.03 -15.31 -16.50
N VAL A 443 40.30 -14.30 -16.98
CA VAL A 443 39.09 -13.80 -16.30
C VAL A 443 37.92 -14.61 -16.84
N GLU A 444 37.36 -15.49 -16.01
CA GLU A 444 36.09 -16.17 -16.31
C GLU A 444 35.00 -15.11 -16.60
N ASP A 445 34.55 -14.97 -17.85
CA ASP A 445 33.53 -13.97 -18.23
C ASP A 445 32.10 -14.46 -17.91
N ILE A 446 31.84 -14.84 -16.66
CA ILE A 446 30.52 -15.24 -16.16
C ILE A 446 29.48 -14.15 -16.46
N VAL A 447 29.87 -12.88 -16.32
CA VAL A 447 28.98 -11.73 -16.55
C VAL A 447 28.58 -11.64 -18.03
N GLY A 448 29.51 -11.86 -18.96
CA GLY A 448 29.25 -11.98 -20.38
C GLY A 448 28.34 -13.16 -20.70
N GLY A 449 28.62 -14.33 -20.12
CA GLY A 449 27.80 -15.54 -20.22
C GLY A 449 26.35 -15.31 -19.79
N LEU A 450 26.14 -14.74 -18.59
CA LEU A 450 24.81 -14.39 -18.09
C LEU A 450 24.12 -13.35 -18.99
N LYS A 451 24.82 -12.26 -19.39
CA LYS A 451 24.24 -11.27 -20.32
C LYS A 451 23.78 -11.90 -21.63
N LYS A 452 24.53 -12.87 -22.15
CA LYS A 452 24.17 -13.61 -23.36
C LYS A 452 22.96 -14.51 -23.10
N ALA A 453 22.92 -15.23 -21.99
CA ALA A 453 21.78 -16.06 -21.60
C ALA A 453 20.46 -15.27 -21.52
N TYR A 454 20.50 -14.10 -20.90
CA TYR A 454 19.34 -13.21 -20.81
C TYR A 454 18.88 -12.68 -22.17
N ARG A 455 19.82 -12.37 -23.08
CA ARG A 455 19.49 -11.96 -24.46
C ARG A 455 18.81 -13.09 -25.23
N GLU A 456 19.26 -14.34 -25.06
CA GLU A 456 18.63 -15.49 -25.72
C GLU A 456 17.22 -15.74 -25.19
N LEU A 457 17.01 -15.69 -23.88
CA LEU A 457 15.68 -15.77 -23.28
C LEU A 457 14.75 -14.65 -23.77
N GLU A 458 15.24 -13.41 -23.87
CA GLU A 458 14.45 -12.32 -24.44
C GLU A 458 14.12 -12.56 -25.91
N SER A 459 15.06 -13.10 -26.68
CA SER A 459 14.81 -13.46 -28.08
C SER A 459 13.77 -14.58 -28.21
N PHE A 460 13.75 -15.57 -27.32
CA PHE A 460 12.74 -16.64 -27.31
C PHE A 460 11.34 -16.09 -27.05
N LYS A 461 11.21 -15.14 -26.11
CA LYS A 461 9.94 -14.46 -25.80
C LYS A 461 9.41 -13.66 -27.00
N ARG A 462 10.29 -13.01 -27.76
CA ARG A 462 9.90 -12.21 -28.93
C ARG A 462 9.50 -13.04 -30.15
N SER A 463 9.98 -14.28 -30.26
CA SER A 463 9.66 -15.12 -31.42
C SER A 463 8.24 -15.69 -31.42
N ASP A 464 7.56 -15.77 -30.27
CA ASP A 464 6.19 -16.33 -30.19
C ASP A 464 5.35 -15.69 -29.08
N TYR A 465 4.90 -14.45 -29.30
CA TYR A 465 4.09 -13.67 -28.33
C TYR A 465 2.78 -14.34 -27.88
N ASN A 466 2.34 -15.39 -28.57
CA ASN A 466 1.06 -16.06 -28.31
C ASN A 466 1.21 -17.31 -27.42
N ARG A 467 2.40 -17.60 -26.88
CA ARG A 467 2.63 -18.74 -25.98
C ARG A 467 3.08 -18.29 -24.59
N ILE A 468 2.79 -19.13 -23.60
CA ILE A 468 3.32 -18.97 -22.25
C ILE A 468 4.70 -19.63 -22.23
N HIS A 469 5.75 -18.80 -22.10
CA HIS A 469 7.14 -19.24 -22.04
C HIS A 469 7.59 -19.37 -20.58
N ILE A 470 7.92 -20.58 -20.16
CA ILE A 470 8.59 -20.82 -18.87
C ILE A 470 10.09 -20.79 -19.14
N GLN A 471 10.79 -19.78 -18.62
CA GLN A 471 12.20 -19.54 -18.93
C GLN A 471 13.08 -20.03 -17.79
N ARG A 472 14.24 -20.63 -18.09
CA ARG A 472 15.22 -21.02 -17.06
C ARG A 472 16.65 -20.94 -17.58
N ILE A 473 17.57 -20.66 -16.67
CA ILE A 473 19.01 -20.72 -16.86
C ILE A 473 19.56 -21.84 -15.96
N ILE A 474 20.33 -22.77 -16.50
CA ILE A 474 21.01 -23.82 -15.74
C ILE A 474 22.50 -23.60 -15.93
N MET A 475 23.20 -23.22 -14.85
CA MET A 475 24.62 -22.91 -14.84
C MET A 475 25.43 -24.04 -14.21
N PHE A 476 26.45 -24.52 -14.91
CA PHE A 476 27.46 -25.46 -14.40
C PHE A 476 28.78 -24.72 -14.25
N THR A 477 29.35 -24.75 -13.06
CA THR A 477 30.64 -24.11 -12.75
C THR A 477 31.29 -24.85 -11.59
N ASP A 478 32.61 -24.76 -11.48
CA ASP A 478 33.34 -25.41 -10.39
C ASP A 478 33.14 -24.68 -9.04
N GLY A 479 32.76 -23.40 -9.07
CA GLY A 479 32.59 -22.57 -7.90
C GLY A 479 33.90 -22.14 -7.24
N ILE A 480 35.06 -22.45 -7.82
CA ILE A 480 36.37 -22.09 -7.27
C ILE A 480 36.84 -20.78 -7.90
N MET A 481 36.18 -19.68 -7.54
CA MET A 481 36.72 -18.37 -7.90
C MET A 481 37.89 -18.03 -6.97
N GLU A 482 39.08 -17.80 -7.51
CA GLU A 482 40.27 -17.44 -6.72
C GLU A 482 40.13 -16.11 -5.95
N SER A 483 39.03 -15.38 -6.17
CA SER A 483 38.59 -14.25 -5.36
C SER A 483 37.08 -14.22 -5.35
N PRO A 484 36.37 -14.37 -4.21
CA PRO A 484 34.92 -14.33 -4.18
C PRO A 484 34.48 -12.93 -4.62
N PRO A 485 33.87 -12.78 -5.79
CA PRO A 485 33.52 -11.46 -6.23
C PRO A 485 32.33 -11.04 -5.40
N ARG A 486 32.51 -10.01 -4.57
CA ARG A 486 31.42 -9.09 -4.20
C ARG A 486 30.67 -8.50 -5.42
N SER A 487 31.03 -8.91 -6.65
CA SER A 487 30.48 -8.47 -7.94
C SER A 487 29.44 -9.42 -8.54
N ILE A 488 29.47 -10.76 -8.40
CA ILE A 488 28.51 -11.61 -9.14
C ILE A 488 27.08 -11.33 -8.73
N GLU A 489 26.80 -11.23 -7.43
CA GLU A 489 25.45 -10.89 -6.94
C GLU A 489 25.03 -9.48 -7.39
N ARG A 490 25.96 -8.52 -7.35
CA ARG A 490 25.72 -7.15 -7.81
C ARG A 490 25.48 -7.10 -9.33
N ASP A 491 26.23 -7.86 -10.09
CA ASP A 491 26.17 -7.93 -11.56
C ASP A 491 24.93 -8.70 -12.00
N LEU A 492 24.56 -9.77 -11.28
CA LEU A 492 23.29 -10.48 -11.42
C LEU A 492 22.12 -9.53 -11.13
N MET A 493 22.17 -8.77 -10.04
CA MET A 493 21.16 -7.77 -9.72
C MET A 493 21.10 -6.64 -10.76
N ASN A 494 22.24 -6.23 -11.31
CA ASN A 494 22.29 -5.25 -12.40
C ASN A 494 21.69 -5.83 -13.69
N ILE A 495 21.91 -7.11 -13.98
CA ILE A 495 21.31 -7.82 -15.11
C ILE A 495 19.79 -7.94 -14.90
N ILE A 496 19.33 -8.39 -13.73
CA ILE A 496 17.91 -8.47 -13.35
C ILE A 496 17.23 -7.12 -13.55
N ARG A 497 17.84 -6.03 -13.04
CA ARG A 497 17.34 -4.65 -13.23
C ARG A 497 17.35 -4.21 -14.69
N ARG A 498 18.43 -4.47 -15.42
CA ARG A 498 18.61 -4.03 -16.82
C ARG A 498 17.61 -4.70 -17.77
N PHE A 499 17.35 -5.99 -17.57
CA PHE A 499 16.39 -6.75 -18.38
C PHE A 499 14.98 -6.74 -17.81
N ASN A 500 14.75 -5.95 -16.74
CA ASN A 500 13.46 -5.71 -16.11
C ASN A 500 12.70 -7.02 -15.83
N VAL A 501 13.42 -8.02 -15.29
CA VAL A 501 12.86 -9.33 -14.97
C VAL A 501 11.76 -9.12 -13.92
N ASN A 502 10.49 -9.18 -14.35
CA ASN A 502 9.38 -9.06 -13.43
C ASN A 502 9.31 -10.32 -12.57
N ARG A 503 8.80 -10.22 -11.34
CA ARG A 503 8.54 -11.39 -10.47
C ARG A 503 7.60 -12.41 -11.10
N ASP A 504 6.79 -11.98 -12.07
CA ASP A 504 5.88 -12.83 -12.83
C ASP A 504 6.54 -13.44 -14.09
N ASP A 505 7.72 -12.95 -14.50
CA ASP A 505 8.54 -13.57 -15.55
C ASP A 505 9.41 -14.67 -14.90
N PHE A 506 8.82 -15.86 -14.72
CA PHE A 506 9.48 -17.02 -14.12
C PHE A 506 10.82 -17.33 -14.84
N ARG A 507 11.95 -16.98 -14.21
CA ARG A 507 13.32 -17.32 -14.62
C ARG A 507 14.04 -17.94 -13.42
N PHE A 508 14.20 -19.26 -13.42
CA PHE A 508 15.02 -19.95 -12.41
C PHE A 508 16.48 -19.96 -12.86
N ILE A 509 17.41 -19.66 -11.94
CA ILE A 509 18.84 -19.91 -12.12
C ILE A 509 19.21 -21.09 -11.24
N TYR A 510 19.52 -22.21 -11.88
CA TYR A 510 20.04 -23.39 -11.18
C TYR A 510 21.56 -23.33 -11.24
N LEU A 511 22.20 -23.48 -10.09
CA LEU A 511 23.65 -23.47 -9.99
C LEU A 511 24.13 -24.85 -9.55
N VAL A 512 24.85 -25.54 -10.43
CA VAL A 512 25.44 -26.85 -10.11
C VAL A 512 26.92 -26.62 -9.82
N HIS A 513 27.28 -26.71 -8.54
CA HIS A 513 28.67 -26.61 -8.09
C HIS A 513 29.32 -27.98 -8.16
N THR A 514 30.43 -28.07 -8.88
CA THR A 514 31.23 -29.30 -8.90
C THR A 514 32.31 -29.33 -7.81
N ASN A 515 32.71 -28.20 -7.21
CA ASN A 515 33.70 -28.19 -6.11
C ASN A 515 33.54 -27.01 -5.11
N PRO A 516 32.57 -27.03 -4.19
CA PRO A 516 32.39 -25.92 -3.25
C PRO A 516 33.51 -25.91 -2.18
N ARG A 517 34.26 -24.81 -2.07
CA ARG A 517 35.03 -24.53 -0.84
C ARG A 517 34.05 -24.41 0.34
N GLY A 518 34.32 -25.18 1.39
CA GLY A 518 33.35 -25.56 2.44
C GLY A 518 32.52 -24.46 3.11
N ASP A 519 32.94 -23.19 3.08
CA ASP A 519 32.36 -22.14 3.92
C ASP A 519 31.80 -20.91 3.15
N GLU A 520 31.76 -20.93 1.81
CA GLU A 520 31.19 -19.79 1.08
C GLU A 520 29.65 -19.80 1.08
N LYS A 521 29.08 -18.69 1.58
CA LYS A 521 27.66 -18.36 1.53
C LYS A 521 27.29 -17.92 0.12
N LEU A 522 26.49 -18.72 -0.57
CA LEU A 522 25.89 -18.36 -1.85
C LEU A 522 24.59 -17.58 -1.59
N SER A 523 24.25 -16.68 -2.51
CA SER A 523 23.02 -15.86 -2.43
C SER A 523 21.77 -16.75 -2.53
N ASP A 524 20.72 -16.39 -1.77
CA ASP A 524 19.44 -17.12 -1.68
C ASP A 524 18.67 -17.19 -3.03
N GLU A 525 19.08 -16.39 -4.04
CA GLU A 525 18.52 -16.41 -5.40
C GLU A 525 18.97 -17.62 -6.25
N LEU A 526 19.95 -18.39 -5.77
CA LEU A 526 20.59 -19.48 -6.49
C LEU A 526 20.21 -20.83 -5.87
N ILE A 527 19.52 -21.68 -6.63
CA ILE A 527 19.30 -23.06 -6.21
C ILE A 527 20.60 -23.82 -6.45
N SER A 528 21.37 -24.02 -5.39
CA SER A 528 22.67 -24.69 -5.44
C SER A 528 22.57 -26.19 -5.18
N PHE A 529 23.19 -26.97 -6.08
CA PHE A 529 23.40 -28.40 -5.93
C PHE A 529 24.89 -28.66 -5.73
N VAL A 530 25.23 -29.50 -4.75
CA VAL A 530 26.59 -29.88 -4.37
C VAL A 530 26.73 -31.39 -4.52
N GLU A 531 27.68 -31.83 -5.32
CA GLU A 531 28.09 -33.23 -5.40
C GLU A 531 29.05 -33.57 -4.23
N LYS A 532 28.76 -34.64 -3.47
CA LYS A 532 29.67 -35.16 -2.42
C LYS A 532 30.63 -36.19 -2.99
N GLU A 533 31.62 -36.56 -2.17
CA GLU A 533 32.64 -37.59 -2.47
C GLU A 533 32.07 -38.94 -2.95
N ASP A 534 30.84 -39.28 -2.55
CA ASP A 534 30.14 -40.51 -2.97
C ASP A 534 29.39 -40.39 -4.31
N GLY A 535 29.54 -39.27 -5.02
CA GLY A 535 28.87 -38.98 -6.29
C GLY A 535 27.39 -38.61 -6.15
N LYS A 536 26.86 -38.52 -4.93
CA LYS A 536 25.48 -38.05 -4.71
C LYS A 536 25.44 -36.54 -4.74
N VAL A 537 24.44 -36.00 -5.44
CA VAL A 537 24.18 -34.56 -5.50
C VAL A 537 23.18 -34.20 -4.38
N PHE A 538 23.41 -33.10 -3.68
CA PHE A 538 22.57 -32.62 -2.58
C PHE A 538 22.26 -31.14 -2.79
N ARG A 539 21.02 -30.72 -2.47
CA ARG A 539 20.71 -29.29 -2.37
C ARG A 539 21.41 -28.74 -1.12
N LYS A 540 22.26 -27.72 -1.25
CA LYS A 540 22.88 -27.04 -0.09
C LYS A 540 21.84 -26.08 0.49
N ILE A 541 21.30 -26.37 1.68
CA ILE A 541 20.42 -25.47 2.44
C ILE A 541 21.16 -25.15 3.75
N GLU A 542 21.63 -23.92 3.92
CA GLU A 542 22.40 -23.52 5.11
C GLU A 542 21.50 -22.78 6.13
N ILE A 543 20.98 -23.50 7.12
CA ILE A 543 20.12 -22.95 8.18
C ILE A 543 20.99 -22.28 9.26
N THR A 544 21.32 -21.00 9.09
CA THR A 544 22.19 -20.24 10.02
C THR A 544 21.45 -19.42 11.09
N ASN A 545 20.31 -19.90 11.61
CA ASN A 545 19.69 -19.33 12.81
C ASN A 545 19.38 -20.42 13.86
N ARG A 546 20.41 -20.84 14.60
CA ARG A 546 20.39 -21.93 15.59
C ARG A 546 19.54 -21.68 16.86
N ASN A 547 18.87 -20.53 17.01
CA ASN A 547 18.26 -20.16 18.30
C ASN A 547 16.72 -20.07 18.33
N GLN A 548 16.00 -20.38 17.26
CA GLN A 548 14.54 -20.54 17.34
C GLN A 548 14.06 -21.72 16.50
N ILE A 549 13.41 -22.63 17.21
CA ILE A 549 12.66 -23.78 16.72
C ILE A 549 13.57 -24.94 16.27
N SER A 550 13.46 -26.03 17.01
CA SER A 550 13.90 -27.37 16.61
C SER A 550 13.16 -27.78 15.32
N VAL A 551 13.64 -27.29 14.17
CA VAL A 551 13.37 -27.92 12.89
C VAL A 551 14.18 -29.20 12.93
N GLY A 552 13.50 -30.34 13.06
CA GLY A 552 14.13 -31.63 12.81
C GLY A 552 14.85 -31.51 11.48
N SER A 553 16.12 -31.90 11.45
CA SER A 553 16.91 -31.91 10.23
C SER A 553 16.07 -32.52 9.11
N LEU A 554 15.63 -31.69 8.17
CA LEU A 554 15.05 -32.19 6.92
C LEU A 554 16.20 -32.91 6.24
N GLN A 555 16.28 -34.22 6.46
CA GLN A 555 17.15 -35.07 5.69
C GLN A 555 16.58 -35.14 4.28
N PHE A 556 16.88 -34.15 3.46
CA PHE A 556 16.96 -34.29 2.00
C PHE A 556 18.11 -35.26 1.59
N ASN A 557 18.59 -36.10 2.52
CA ASN A 557 19.93 -36.68 2.55
C ASN A 557 20.05 -38.09 1.95
N ASN A 558 19.09 -38.55 1.16
CA ASN A 558 19.29 -39.76 0.37
C ASN A 558 18.39 -39.72 -0.87
N ILE A 559 18.83 -38.95 -1.85
CA ILE A 559 18.26 -39.01 -3.19
C ILE A 559 19.37 -39.57 -4.08
N ASP A 560 19.27 -40.85 -4.46
CA ASP A 560 20.08 -41.42 -5.54
C ASP A 560 19.99 -40.50 -6.76
N GLN A 561 21.05 -40.40 -7.57
CA GLN A 561 21.13 -39.46 -8.72
C GLN A 561 19.83 -39.38 -9.54
N GLN A 562 19.12 -40.50 -9.73
CA GLN A 562 17.80 -40.57 -10.41
C GLN A 562 16.69 -39.69 -9.80
N GLY A 563 16.70 -39.40 -8.50
CA GLY A 563 15.63 -38.68 -7.82
C GLY A 563 15.69 -37.15 -7.97
N ILE A 564 16.88 -36.53 -8.05
CA ILE A 564 17.01 -35.09 -8.35
C ILE A 564 16.47 -34.80 -9.75
N PHE A 565 16.73 -35.71 -10.69
CA PHE A 565 16.21 -35.63 -12.06
C PHE A 565 14.70 -35.86 -12.14
N LYS A 566 14.12 -36.59 -11.18
CA LYS A 566 12.67 -36.75 -11.02
C LYS A 566 12.00 -35.43 -10.58
N TYR A 567 12.61 -34.67 -9.67
CA TYR A 567 12.08 -33.38 -9.21
C TYR A 567 12.10 -32.27 -10.27
N LEU A 568 13.12 -32.24 -11.13
CA LEU A 568 13.22 -31.23 -12.21
C LEU A 568 12.36 -31.56 -13.44
N SER A 569 11.87 -32.81 -13.55
CA SER A 569 11.12 -33.30 -14.70
C SER A 569 9.67 -33.71 -14.42
N GLN A 570 9.31 -34.07 -13.18
CA GLN A 570 8.01 -34.68 -12.88
C GLN A 570 7.03 -33.73 -12.19
N ILE A 571 5.77 -33.93 -12.57
CA ILE A 571 4.61 -33.34 -11.91
C ILE A 571 4.43 -34.06 -10.58
N THR A 572 4.68 -33.36 -9.48
CA THR A 572 4.39 -33.79 -8.12
C THR A 572 2.88 -33.75 -7.88
N LYS A 573 2.28 -34.89 -7.56
CA LYS A 573 0.86 -34.98 -7.22
C LYS A 573 0.66 -34.81 -5.73
N ILE A 574 -0.25 -33.91 -5.35
CA ILE A 574 -0.54 -33.61 -3.94
C ILE A 574 -2.03 -33.80 -3.68
N ALA A 575 -2.41 -34.54 -2.64
CA ALA A 575 -3.78 -34.55 -2.12
C ALA A 575 -3.90 -33.69 -0.87
N VAL A 576 -4.92 -32.84 -0.79
CA VAL A 576 -5.24 -32.07 0.42
C VAL A 576 -6.45 -32.72 1.07
N LEU A 577 -6.26 -33.39 2.22
CA LEU A 577 -7.32 -34.16 2.88
C LEU A 577 -8.38 -33.29 3.55
N GLY A 578 -8.05 -32.03 3.85
CA GLY A 578 -8.91 -31.09 4.56
C GLY A 578 -8.18 -30.44 5.73
N PHE A 579 -8.77 -29.36 6.24
CA PHE A 579 -8.29 -28.69 7.44
C PHE A 579 -9.27 -28.93 8.59
N ASN A 580 -8.82 -29.62 9.63
CA ASN A 580 -9.63 -29.85 10.81
C ASN A 580 -9.85 -28.53 11.56
N THR A 581 -11.12 -28.13 11.69
CA THR A 581 -11.51 -26.87 12.32
C THR A 581 -11.69 -26.97 13.84
N LYS A 582 -11.78 -28.19 14.40
CA LYS A 582 -12.17 -28.45 15.79
C LYS A 582 -13.44 -27.70 16.24
N GLY A 583 -14.35 -27.41 15.30
CA GLY A 583 -15.54 -26.60 15.56
C GLY A 583 -15.27 -25.12 15.85
N LYS A 584 -14.02 -24.63 15.72
CA LYS A 584 -13.64 -23.24 16.03
C LYS A 584 -14.15 -22.24 14.98
N ALA A 585 -14.29 -22.66 13.72
CA ALA A 585 -14.74 -21.81 12.64
C ALA A 585 -15.29 -22.63 11.46
N PRO A 586 -16.37 -22.18 10.79
CA PRO A 586 -16.93 -22.85 9.62
C PRO A 586 -16.18 -22.45 8.33
N ILE A 587 -14.84 -22.50 8.34
CA ILE A 587 -13.97 -22.06 7.23
C ILE A 587 -13.10 -23.18 6.67
N GLY A 588 -13.30 -24.44 7.09
CA GLY A 588 -12.47 -25.58 6.69
C GLY A 588 -12.39 -25.79 5.18
N GLU A 589 -13.54 -25.82 4.49
CA GLU A 589 -13.56 -25.97 3.03
C GLU A 589 -12.91 -24.78 2.31
N GLN A 590 -13.18 -23.55 2.76
CA GLN A 590 -12.60 -22.33 2.19
C GLN A 590 -11.08 -22.29 2.38
N LEU A 591 -10.59 -22.82 3.48
CA LEU A 591 -9.16 -22.95 3.78
C LEU A 591 -8.51 -24.00 2.88
N THR A 592 -9.19 -25.12 2.63
CA THR A 592 -8.76 -26.11 1.63
C THR A 592 -8.69 -25.50 0.24
N GLU A 593 -9.69 -24.71 -0.18
CA GLU A 593 -9.68 -24.00 -1.46
C GLU A 593 -8.53 -22.98 -1.54
N SER A 594 -8.35 -22.17 -0.49
CA SER A 594 -7.28 -21.17 -0.45
C SER A 594 -5.89 -21.79 -0.43
N PHE A 595 -5.74 -22.99 0.16
CA PHE A 595 -4.50 -23.76 0.06
C PHE A 595 -4.23 -24.20 -1.39
N LYS A 596 -5.25 -24.52 -2.19
CA LYS A 596 -5.04 -24.87 -3.60
C LYS A 596 -4.45 -23.70 -4.39
N GLU A 597 -4.96 -22.50 -4.13
CA GLU A 597 -4.45 -21.27 -4.75
C GLU A 597 -2.94 -21.04 -4.46
N VAL A 598 -2.36 -21.68 -3.44
CA VAL A 598 -0.91 -21.66 -3.20
C VAL A 598 -0.14 -22.32 -4.35
N PHE A 599 -0.70 -23.39 -4.93
CA PHE A 599 -0.07 -24.22 -5.97
C PHE A 599 -0.61 -24.00 -7.38
N ASP A 600 -1.77 -23.34 -7.55
CA ASP A 600 -2.40 -23.10 -8.87
C ASP A 600 -1.48 -22.36 -9.87
N TYR A 601 -0.44 -21.68 -9.40
CA TYR A 601 0.53 -20.96 -10.22
C TYR A 601 1.70 -21.84 -10.69
N ASN A 602 1.78 -23.09 -10.23
CA ASN A 602 2.93 -23.95 -10.45
C ASN A 602 2.50 -25.30 -11.04
N GLU A 603 2.74 -25.46 -12.35
CA GLU A 603 2.39 -26.67 -13.09
C GLU A 603 3.16 -27.93 -12.66
N TYR A 604 4.22 -27.78 -11.87
CA TYR A 604 4.93 -28.90 -11.28
C TYR A 604 4.15 -29.53 -10.12
N PHE A 605 3.10 -28.88 -9.61
CA PHE A 605 2.25 -29.41 -8.56
C PHE A 605 0.84 -29.64 -9.09
N VAL A 606 0.43 -30.90 -9.20
CA VAL A 606 -0.96 -31.26 -9.56
C VAL A 606 -1.71 -31.66 -8.30
N LEU A 607 -2.71 -30.85 -7.96
CA LEU A 607 -3.58 -31.14 -6.84
C LEU A 607 -4.65 -32.16 -7.25
N SER A 608 -4.84 -33.20 -6.45
CA SER A 608 -5.94 -34.14 -6.62
C SER A 608 -7.29 -33.43 -6.54
N LYS A 609 -8.23 -33.87 -7.38
CA LYS A 609 -9.59 -33.33 -7.36
C LYS A 609 -10.23 -33.66 -6.01
N GLN A 610 -10.81 -32.66 -5.37
CA GLN A 610 -11.41 -32.82 -4.03
C GLN A 610 -12.56 -33.82 -4.01
N LYS A 611 -13.25 -34.04 -5.13
CA LYS A 611 -14.26 -35.09 -5.25
C LYS A 611 -13.67 -36.49 -5.02
N ASP A 612 -12.47 -36.74 -5.53
CA ASP A 612 -11.79 -38.03 -5.39
C ASP A 612 -11.26 -38.20 -3.97
N VAL A 613 -10.71 -37.13 -3.38
CA VAL A 613 -10.30 -37.10 -1.96
C VAL A 613 -11.48 -37.40 -1.04
N LYS A 614 -12.63 -36.71 -1.22
CA LYS A 614 -13.85 -36.92 -0.44
C LYS A 614 -14.35 -38.37 -0.56
N ARG A 615 -14.37 -38.93 -1.78
CA ARG A 615 -14.76 -40.33 -2.01
C ARG A 615 -13.87 -41.33 -1.26
N VAL A 616 -12.55 -41.12 -1.28
CA VAL A 616 -11.62 -42.01 -0.57
C VAL A 616 -11.78 -41.87 0.95
N LEU A 617 -11.99 -40.66 1.47
CA LEU A 617 -12.27 -40.45 2.90
C LEU A 617 -13.56 -41.16 3.33
N GLU A 618 -14.63 -41.04 2.54
CA GLU A 618 -15.91 -41.72 2.79
C GLU A 618 -15.78 -43.25 2.77
N MET A 619 -15.01 -43.80 1.83
CA MET A 619 -14.72 -45.24 1.77
C MET A 619 -13.97 -45.76 3.00
N GLU A 620 -13.16 -44.92 3.62
CA GLU A 620 -12.45 -45.23 4.87
C GLU A 620 -13.27 -44.93 6.13
N GLY A 621 -14.52 -44.47 5.99
CA GLY A 621 -15.37 -44.08 7.10
C GLY A 621 -14.90 -42.82 7.84
N LEU A 622 -14.08 -41.98 7.21
CA LEU A 622 -13.53 -40.77 7.79
C LEU A 622 -14.37 -39.54 7.42
N LYS A 623 -14.63 -38.68 8.40
CA LYS A 623 -15.28 -37.39 8.15
C LYS A 623 -14.23 -36.36 7.69
N PRO A 624 -14.56 -35.42 6.77
CA PRO A 624 -13.62 -34.40 6.29
C PRO A 624 -12.98 -33.55 7.39
N ASP A 625 -13.70 -33.31 8.49
CA ASP A 625 -13.23 -32.50 9.62
C ASP A 625 -12.58 -33.32 10.75
N SER A 626 -12.43 -34.64 10.57
CA SER A 626 -11.81 -35.49 11.58
C SER A 626 -10.30 -35.28 11.63
N LYS A 627 -9.69 -35.48 12.82
CA LYS A 627 -8.24 -35.48 12.95
C LYS A 627 -7.71 -36.75 12.30
N ILE A 628 -6.95 -36.62 11.22
CA ILE A 628 -6.33 -37.74 10.51
C ILE A 628 -4.89 -37.87 11.05
N ASP A 629 -4.52 -39.05 11.52
CA ASP A 629 -3.14 -39.34 11.93
C ASP A 629 -2.22 -39.55 10.72
N LEU A 630 -0.91 -39.50 10.94
CA LEU A 630 0.08 -39.57 9.85
C LEU A 630 0.01 -40.88 9.06
N LYS A 631 -0.20 -42.01 9.76
CA LYS A 631 -0.28 -43.34 9.14
C LYS A 631 -1.51 -43.47 8.25
N THR A 632 -2.65 -42.96 8.71
CA THR A 632 -3.90 -42.94 7.93
C THR A 632 -3.76 -42.00 6.74
N ALA A 633 -3.16 -40.82 6.92
CA ALA A 633 -2.91 -39.88 5.83
C ALA A 633 -2.00 -40.48 4.75
N GLN A 634 -0.93 -41.18 5.13
CA GLN A 634 -0.07 -41.92 4.20
C GLN A 634 -0.86 -42.98 3.43
N ARG A 635 -1.65 -43.82 4.11
CA ARG A 635 -2.49 -44.85 3.48
C ARG A 635 -3.49 -44.25 2.49
N LEU A 636 -4.11 -43.12 2.84
CA LEU A 636 -5.02 -42.37 1.96
C LEU A 636 -4.27 -41.85 0.72
N GLY A 637 -3.05 -41.34 0.90
CA GLY A 637 -2.19 -40.91 -0.20
C GLY A 637 -1.86 -42.02 -1.18
N GLN A 638 -1.52 -43.21 -0.66
CA GLN A 638 -1.27 -44.40 -1.48
C GLN A 638 -2.49 -44.79 -2.31
N LYS A 639 -3.69 -44.75 -1.71
CA LYS A 639 -4.97 -45.02 -2.41
C LYS A 639 -5.30 -43.97 -3.47
N LEU A 640 -4.93 -42.71 -3.23
CA LEU A 640 -5.13 -41.61 -4.17
C LEU A 640 -4.07 -41.56 -5.29
N GLY A 641 -2.98 -42.33 -5.17
CA GLY A 641 -1.87 -42.33 -6.13
C GLY A 641 -1.15 -40.99 -6.21
N VAL A 642 -1.00 -40.31 -5.07
CA VAL A 642 -0.29 -39.03 -4.95
C VAL A 642 1.07 -39.21 -4.30
N ASP A 643 1.99 -38.27 -4.55
CA ASP A 643 3.33 -38.26 -3.97
C ASP A 643 3.30 -37.66 -2.56
N TYR A 644 2.48 -36.64 -2.34
CA TYR A 644 2.32 -36.00 -1.04
C TYR A 644 0.86 -35.88 -0.60
N VAL A 645 0.69 -35.87 0.72
CA VAL A 645 -0.59 -35.62 1.38
C VAL A 645 -0.47 -34.46 2.33
N VAL A 646 -1.39 -33.50 2.21
CA VAL A 646 -1.49 -32.35 3.11
C VAL A 646 -2.61 -32.59 4.11
N VAL A 647 -2.26 -32.45 5.38
CA VAL A 647 -3.20 -32.41 6.51
C VAL A 647 -2.97 -31.11 7.25
N GLY A 648 -4.04 -30.40 7.63
CA GLY A 648 -3.89 -29.23 8.47
C GLY A 648 -4.94 -29.10 9.57
N GLU A 649 -4.67 -28.22 10.52
CA GLU A 649 -5.51 -28.01 11.71
C GLU A 649 -5.55 -26.54 12.10
N ILE A 650 -6.73 -26.00 12.41
CA ILE A 650 -6.86 -24.64 12.96
C ILE A 650 -6.44 -24.66 14.45
N VAL A 651 -5.21 -24.20 14.70
CA VAL A 651 -4.63 -24.05 16.04
C VAL A 651 -5.33 -22.94 16.79
N GLN A 652 -5.53 -21.77 16.15
CA GLN A 652 -6.18 -20.62 16.76
C GLN A 652 -7.11 -19.94 15.77
N PHE A 653 -8.29 -19.54 16.26
CA PHE A 653 -9.19 -18.65 15.55
C PHE A 653 -9.74 -17.63 16.55
N LYS A 654 -9.44 -16.35 16.34
CA LYS A 654 -9.86 -15.26 17.23
C LYS A 654 -10.52 -14.16 16.42
N GLN A 655 -11.78 -13.87 16.72
CA GLN A 655 -12.50 -12.72 16.16
C GLN A 655 -12.71 -11.67 17.24
N GLU A 656 -12.11 -10.50 17.05
CA GLU A 656 -12.22 -9.35 17.94
C GLU A 656 -13.05 -8.27 17.24
N ARG A 657 -14.12 -7.81 17.88
CA ARG A 657 -15.10 -6.91 17.26
C ARG A 657 -14.85 -5.42 17.52
N ASP A 658 -13.97 -5.11 18.49
CA ASP A 658 -13.91 -3.77 19.12
C ASP A 658 -12.51 -3.13 19.09
N LYS A 659 -11.65 -3.54 18.13
CA LYS A 659 -10.31 -2.95 17.92
C LYS A 659 -10.34 -1.54 17.31
N GLY A 660 -11.52 -0.93 17.23
CA GLY A 660 -11.75 0.41 16.68
C GLY A 660 -11.38 1.53 17.65
N PHE A 661 -11.28 2.75 17.10
CA PHE A 661 -11.21 3.98 17.89
C PHE A 661 -12.60 4.31 18.41
N TYR A 662 -12.71 4.72 19.67
CA TYR A 662 -14.00 4.95 20.31
C TYR A 662 -13.91 6.14 21.26
N ILE A 663 -14.77 7.13 21.05
CA ILE A 663 -15.05 8.19 22.01
C ILE A 663 -16.55 8.10 22.37
N PRO A 664 -16.89 7.78 23.63
CA PRO A 664 -18.28 7.67 24.06
C PRO A 664 -19.12 8.89 23.66
N TYR A 665 -20.34 8.66 23.18
CA TYR A 665 -21.32 9.69 22.82
C TYR A 665 -20.88 10.70 21.74
N LEU A 666 -19.75 10.47 21.07
CA LEU A 666 -19.23 11.36 20.04
C LEU A 666 -19.06 10.61 18.72
N ILE A 667 -18.07 9.72 18.67
CA ILE A 667 -17.69 9.03 17.44
C ILE A 667 -17.02 7.70 17.74
N GLY A 668 -17.46 6.66 17.02
CA GLY A 668 -16.85 5.35 16.96
C GLY A 668 -16.36 5.06 15.54
N LEU A 669 -15.17 4.48 15.43
CA LEU A 669 -14.68 3.84 14.21
C LEU A 669 -14.59 2.34 14.44
N PRO A 670 -15.73 1.64 14.60
CA PRO A 670 -15.77 0.22 14.92
C PRO A 670 -15.00 -0.59 13.87
N LYS A 671 -14.22 -1.56 14.36
CA LYS A 671 -13.32 -2.36 13.54
C LYS A 671 -13.35 -3.80 14.01
N THR A 672 -13.74 -4.70 13.11
CA THR A 672 -13.62 -6.14 13.34
C THR A 672 -12.28 -6.61 12.83
N SER A 673 -11.55 -7.37 13.63
CA SER A 673 -10.38 -8.13 13.19
C SER A 673 -10.58 -9.61 13.43
N VAL A 674 -10.11 -10.41 12.50
CA VAL A 674 -10.10 -11.87 12.59
C VAL A 674 -8.66 -12.31 12.42
N ASN A 675 -8.20 -13.17 13.32
CA ASN A 675 -6.89 -13.79 13.30
C ASN A 675 -7.08 -15.30 13.22
N ILE A 676 -6.28 -15.95 12.38
CA ILE A 676 -6.24 -17.40 12.24
C ILE A 676 -4.79 -17.88 12.33
N SER A 677 -4.58 -19.02 12.96
CA SER A 677 -3.33 -19.78 12.95
C SER A 677 -3.64 -21.21 12.58
N VAL A 678 -3.00 -21.71 11.53
CA VAL A 678 -3.26 -23.02 10.93
C VAL A 678 -1.96 -23.81 10.89
N SER A 679 -1.96 -24.98 11.52
CA SER A 679 -0.90 -25.97 11.36
C SER A 679 -1.07 -26.68 10.01
N VAL A 680 0.02 -26.80 9.25
CA VAL A 680 0.06 -27.47 7.96
C VAL A 680 1.15 -28.52 8.00
N ASN A 681 0.79 -29.76 7.68
CA ASN A 681 1.69 -30.90 7.61
C ASN A 681 1.65 -31.47 6.19
N LEU A 682 2.79 -31.53 5.51
CA LEU A 682 2.98 -32.21 4.24
C LEU A 682 3.68 -33.55 4.50
N ILE A 683 3.08 -34.64 4.04
CA ILE A 683 3.52 -36.00 4.32
C ILE A 683 3.91 -36.65 2.99
N ASP A 684 5.13 -37.18 2.90
CA ASP A 684 5.56 -38.00 1.77
C ASP A 684 4.86 -39.37 1.85
N VAL A 685 4.16 -39.75 0.78
CA VAL A 685 3.37 -40.98 0.75
C VAL A 685 4.25 -42.22 0.71
N LYS A 686 5.46 -42.11 0.15
CA LYS A 686 6.39 -43.23 -0.05
C LYS A 686 6.86 -43.79 1.27
N ASP A 687 7.28 -42.93 2.20
CA ASP A 687 7.91 -43.31 3.46
C ASP A 687 7.13 -42.85 4.70
N GLY A 688 6.15 -41.96 4.55
CA GLY A 688 5.33 -41.44 5.63
C GLY A 688 6.00 -40.32 6.43
N PHE A 689 7.16 -39.81 5.99
CA PHE A 689 7.85 -38.73 6.66
C PHE A 689 7.17 -37.37 6.43
N LEU A 690 7.37 -36.47 7.38
CA LEU A 690 6.90 -35.10 7.30
C LEU A 690 7.90 -34.26 6.49
N SER A 691 7.52 -33.92 5.26
CA SER A 691 8.32 -33.09 4.36
C SER A 691 8.20 -31.60 4.66
N PHE A 692 7.11 -31.18 5.31
CA PHE A 692 6.89 -29.80 5.75
C PHE A 692 5.97 -29.78 6.97
N VAL A 693 6.31 -28.98 7.98
CA VAL A 693 5.52 -28.77 9.19
C VAL A 693 5.66 -27.32 9.61
N ASP A 694 4.56 -26.57 9.62
CA ASP A 694 4.56 -25.22 10.15
C ASP A 694 3.19 -24.77 10.68
N VAL A 695 3.14 -23.69 11.44
CA VAL A 695 1.94 -23.00 11.91
C VAL A 695 1.89 -21.60 11.30
N VAL A 696 1.11 -21.47 10.23
CA VAL A 696 0.96 -20.20 9.51
C VAL A 696 -0.15 -19.37 10.12
N SER A 697 0.17 -18.13 10.47
CA SER A 697 -0.77 -17.19 11.06
C SER A 697 -1.08 -16.02 10.12
N ALA A 698 -2.34 -15.61 10.07
CA ALA A 698 -2.78 -14.46 9.31
C ALA A 698 -3.80 -13.63 10.08
N SER A 699 -3.83 -12.33 9.77
CA SER A 699 -4.83 -11.40 10.31
C SER A 699 -5.45 -10.54 9.23
N ASN A 700 -6.74 -10.32 9.35
CA ASN A 700 -7.45 -9.36 8.52
C ASN A 700 -8.42 -8.54 9.35
N SER A 701 -8.75 -7.35 8.85
CA SER A 701 -9.64 -6.46 9.57
C SER A 701 -10.44 -5.59 8.62
N MET A 702 -11.70 -5.35 8.99
CA MET A 702 -12.63 -4.51 8.24
C MET A 702 -13.16 -3.41 9.17
N SER A 703 -13.09 -2.17 8.70
CA SER A 703 -13.72 -1.03 9.36
C SER A 703 -15.21 -1.00 9.00
N ARG A 704 -16.07 -0.76 9.98
CA ARG A 704 -17.53 -0.72 9.82
C ARG A 704 -18.06 0.70 9.55
N GLY A 705 -17.21 1.60 9.06
CA GLY A 705 -17.56 3.00 8.86
C GLY A 705 -17.47 3.85 10.12
N ILE A 706 -18.18 4.97 10.14
CA ILE A 706 -18.22 5.93 11.25
C ILE A 706 -19.56 5.77 11.95
N SER A 707 -19.54 5.41 13.23
CA SER A 707 -20.71 5.42 14.11
C SER A 707 -20.73 6.75 14.86
N PHE A 708 -21.82 7.50 14.77
CA PHE A 708 -21.99 8.76 15.50
C PHE A 708 -22.84 8.51 16.75
N PHE A 709 -22.44 9.12 17.87
CA PHE A 709 -23.10 8.96 19.16
C PHE A 709 -23.23 7.52 19.67
N PRO A 710 -22.18 6.67 19.58
CA PRO A 710 -22.29 5.34 20.13
C PRO A 710 -22.36 5.44 21.66
N ALA A 711 -23.38 4.81 22.25
CA ALA A 711 -23.62 4.81 23.70
C ALA A 711 -22.65 3.86 24.42
N ASP A 712 -22.30 2.75 23.76
CA ASP A 712 -21.37 1.75 24.24
C ASP A 712 -20.40 1.31 23.12
N ARG A 713 -19.29 0.69 23.54
CA ARG A 713 -18.30 0.12 22.62
C ARG A 713 -18.80 -1.18 21.98
N GLU A 714 -19.75 -1.84 22.63
CA GLU A 714 -20.25 -3.18 22.29
C GLU A 714 -21.60 -3.18 21.59
N GLY A 715 -22.04 -2.05 21.03
CA GLY A 715 -23.35 -1.88 20.42
C GLY A 715 -23.79 -3.11 19.62
N LYS A 716 -24.72 -3.90 20.20
CA LYS A 716 -25.14 -5.21 19.69
C LYS A 716 -25.78 -5.13 18.30
N ASN A 717 -26.12 -3.93 17.83
CA ASN A 717 -26.70 -3.70 16.51
C ASN A 717 -25.65 -3.56 15.39
N GLU A 718 -24.35 -3.48 15.72
CA GLU A 718 -23.28 -3.22 14.76
C GLU A 718 -22.58 -4.50 14.26
N TYR A 719 -23.29 -5.60 14.00
CA TYR A 719 -22.68 -6.78 13.39
C TYR A 719 -22.33 -6.53 11.92
N LEU A 720 -21.17 -7.04 11.46
CA LEU A 720 -20.89 -7.15 10.02
C LEU A 720 -22.02 -7.93 9.36
N SER A 721 -22.52 -7.41 8.24
CA SER A 721 -23.45 -8.14 7.37
C SER A 721 -22.84 -9.48 6.95
N ALA A 722 -23.68 -10.43 6.53
CA ALA A 722 -23.19 -11.73 6.06
C ALA A 722 -22.18 -11.58 4.91
N ILE A 723 -22.41 -10.61 4.01
CA ILE A 723 -21.53 -10.31 2.87
C ILE A 723 -20.18 -9.76 3.33
N GLU A 724 -20.18 -8.73 4.20
CA GLU A 724 -18.94 -8.15 4.72
C GLU A 724 -18.11 -9.15 5.53
N ARG A 725 -18.79 -10.05 6.26
CA ARG A 725 -18.13 -11.14 6.98
C ARG A 725 -17.45 -12.12 6.01
N GLN A 726 -18.14 -12.48 4.92
CA GLN A 726 -17.58 -13.33 3.88
C GLN A 726 -16.38 -12.66 3.19
N GLU A 727 -16.45 -11.36 2.90
CA GLU A 727 -15.31 -10.59 2.37
C GLU A 727 -14.13 -10.54 3.34
N LEU A 728 -14.40 -10.32 4.64
CA LEU A 728 -13.38 -10.32 5.68
C LEU A 728 -12.65 -11.67 5.75
N TYR A 729 -13.39 -12.78 5.71
CA TYR A 729 -12.83 -14.13 5.69
C TYR A 729 -12.10 -14.44 4.38
N LYS A 730 -12.64 -14.06 3.22
CA LYS A 730 -11.93 -14.20 1.94
C LYS A 730 -10.58 -13.49 1.96
N GLY A 731 -10.55 -12.24 2.44
CA GLY A 731 -9.29 -11.49 2.56
C GLY A 731 -8.34 -12.05 3.64
N LEU A 732 -8.88 -12.70 4.68
CA LEU A 732 -8.07 -13.41 5.68
C LEU A 732 -7.40 -14.64 5.08
N LEU A 733 -8.16 -15.46 4.37
CA LEU A 733 -7.68 -16.69 3.76
C LEU A 733 -6.69 -16.41 2.62
N GLN A 734 -6.92 -15.36 1.84
CA GLN A 734 -5.96 -14.92 0.82
C GLN A 734 -4.62 -14.49 1.45
N LYS A 735 -4.66 -13.74 2.57
CA LYS A 735 -3.45 -13.39 3.31
C LYS A 735 -2.75 -14.63 3.85
N TRP A 736 -3.52 -15.54 4.46
CA TRP A 736 -2.98 -16.80 4.97
C TRP A 736 -2.32 -17.64 3.86
N ALA A 737 -2.96 -17.78 2.70
CA ALA A 737 -2.41 -18.50 1.56
C ALA A 737 -1.12 -17.82 1.05
N ASN A 738 -1.06 -16.48 1.03
CA ASN A 738 0.15 -15.75 0.66
C ASN A 738 1.28 -15.93 1.68
N GLU A 739 0.99 -15.92 2.98
CA GLU A 739 2.00 -16.18 4.03
C GLU A 739 2.49 -17.62 3.95
N LEU A 740 1.58 -18.60 3.80
CA LEU A 740 1.94 -20.00 3.62
C LEU A 740 2.78 -20.19 2.36
N ARG A 741 2.42 -19.55 1.25
CA ARG A 741 3.23 -19.52 0.03
C ARG A 741 4.61 -18.94 0.32
N SER A 742 4.67 -17.81 1.03
CA SER A 742 5.94 -17.18 1.39
C SER A 742 6.81 -18.12 2.20
N ILE A 743 6.26 -18.90 3.12
CA ILE A 743 6.99 -19.85 3.97
C ILE A 743 7.40 -21.11 3.20
N MET A 744 6.46 -21.73 2.49
CA MET A 744 6.72 -22.96 1.73
C MET A 744 7.71 -22.73 0.59
N PHE A 745 7.77 -21.51 0.08
CA PHE A 745 8.69 -21.09 -0.97
C PHE A 745 9.61 -19.95 -0.46
N GLU A 746 9.92 -19.92 0.84
CA GLU A 746 10.74 -18.83 1.43
C GLU A 746 12.14 -18.84 0.84
N ASP A 747 12.68 -20.03 0.58
CA ASP A 747 13.91 -20.22 -0.20
C ASP A 747 13.83 -19.73 -1.67
N VAL A 748 12.66 -19.30 -2.14
CA VAL A 748 12.44 -18.68 -3.46
C VAL A 748 12.12 -17.18 -3.32
N SER A 749 11.93 -16.68 -2.10
CA SER A 749 11.35 -15.35 -1.84
C SER A 749 12.04 -14.48 -0.79
N VAL A 750 13.20 -14.87 -0.25
CA VAL A 750 14.11 -13.97 0.49
C VAL A 750 14.81 -12.98 -0.47
N LEU A 751 14.01 -12.05 -1.03
CA LEU A 751 14.45 -10.77 -1.58
C LEU A 751 13.36 -9.73 -1.36
N ARG A 752 13.09 -9.44 -0.08
CA ARG A 752 12.56 -8.13 0.32
C ARG A 752 13.22 -7.68 1.61
N GLN A 753 14.51 -7.35 1.52
CA GLN A 753 15.05 -6.18 2.21
C GLN A 753 15.92 -5.38 1.25
#